data_AF-A0A7S3YM82-F1
#
_entry.id   AF-A0A7S3YM82-F1
#
_cell.length_a   1.000
_cell.length_b   1.000
_cell.length_c   1.000
_cell.angle_alpha   90.00
_cell.angle_beta   90.00
_cell.angle_gamma   90.00
#
_symmetry.space_group_name_H-M   'P 1'
#
loop_
_entity.id
_entity.type
_entity.pdbx_description
1 polymer ?
#
loop_
_entity_poly.entity_id
_entity_poly.type
_entity_poly.pdbx_seq_one_letter_code
_entity_poly.pdbx_strand_id
1 'polypeptide(L)'
;MRHLGRASPRARWAARAVRAAGGSPRWLVTGGAPCKTVASGTKIGFLSDVEGNIRYWNRFISRSRVLRRDPVSKELELVDGTELVYGGDTVDRGPGDMRVQRELINLKEKYPDRVHFILGNRDINKLRYICELHPDFLRQNEIPGVYWRRDLPDSPRDMAGRLKWMLQNTMGCPNTYEFRRQEIAETTGKDFMEVTDEEIVKSFTDSIEREGTLWRYLSYGHLAFRMNDILFVHGGVCDLSLGYVPDKNKEIHGDVAEGLGSRTVSQWVHDLEAFKQAEMKEMDSNRDSIVAWSQEGGYGSEAYGGRLMQYGMGRLPRPNRQTDGFKTRSVVYNDFLEGGNPVFPSKAVTEALSSNGIHRIASGHKPHGDSPVFIRCPHTDLLITTADTSYANNTIYKGDENTKSNPPTARGTPSSFWPTPPLPVDPRGDLCAVEVIFTVQEDGRTSVCAHGNLSSGERVLARAGGSGDIEGTGADYWIGRETSTGWWVKGRVLPPLEDTDSSSSWVDEALSSSSSSSSSYIIIIIIIIIPSHATLLAHLTAKSHSLTPDRPDFKVRRLIPVIAKRAVGPFVFVDHFGPVDVGASNSMDVGPHPHIGISTLTYLLSGAIVHRDSTGADATILPGEVNWMTAGKGVVHSERGNEALGQIKPDADGKKMLHGMQCWVGLPKEQEDIHPSFHHIDHHQTLDVSENLRELGEVSGRLIVGRIPGSPEVEGIPHHWPMFMLDIELAKTSSVAIPIDENHELGVYVVQGRVASGSEEATLDVGDASIYTHEGKAKGAQSVRVKTLGEHARVVVFGGLPFPEIKLEPFGSMPCFLSVSSLCLVSGNFFFGFFVVHPSSLVMVSGRFLMGMK
;
A
#
# COMPACT_ATOMS: atom_id res chain seq x y z
N MET A 1 -34.20 40.28 28.09
CA MET A 1 -33.19 41.36 28.12
C MET A 1 -32.13 41.04 29.15
N ARG A 2 -30.85 41.24 28.79
CA ARG A 2 -29.63 41.24 29.62
C ARG A 2 -29.25 39.91 30.30
N HIS A 3 -28.44 39.10 29.61
CA HIS A 3 -27.21 38.46 30.11
C HIS A 3 -26.77 37.34 29.14
N LEU A 4 -26.18 37.71 28.00
CA LEU A 4 -25.38 36.80 27.16
C LEU A 4 -24.15 37.56 26.66
N GLY A 5 -23.00 36.89 26.71
CA GLY A 5 -21.66 37.46 26.63
C GLY A 5 -21.41 38.32 25.40
N ARG A 6 -21.11 39.61 25.63
CA ARG A 6 -20.49 40.47 24.63
C ARG A 6 -19.02 40.07 24.50
N ALA A 7 -18.53 39.97 23.26
CA ALA A 7 -17.11 39.90 22.95
C ALA A 7 -16.30 40.91 23.81
N SER A 8 -15.15 40.46 24.32
CA SER A 8 -14.34 41.26 25.25
C SER A 8 -14.00 42.63 24.63
N PRO A 9 -13.99 43.72 25.43
CA PRO A 9 -13.58 45.04 24.95
C PRO A 9 -12.21 45.04 24.27
N ARG A 10 -11.30 44.12 24.68
CA ARG A 10 -9.98 43.91 24.08
C ARG A 10 -10.05 43.43 22.63
N ALA A 11 -10.94 42.48 22.29
CA ALA A 11 -11.08 41.97 20.93
C ALA A 11 -11.59 43.04 19.95
N ARG A 12 -12.53 43.88 20.41
CA ARG A 12 -13.05 45.03 19.63
C ARG A 12 -12.02 46.14 19.48
N TRP A 13 -11.19 46.36 20.49
CA TRP A 13 -10.11 47.34 20.44
C TRP A 13 -8.98 46.89 19.52
N ALA A 14 -8.57 45.62 19.56
CA ALA A 14 -7.57 45.05 18.65
C ALA A 14 -8.01 45.11 17.17
N ALA A 15 -9.27 44.77 16.87
CA ALA A 15 -9.80 44.86 15.51
C ALA A 15 -9.89 46.31 14.99
N ARG A 16 -10.15 47.29 15.87
CA ARG A 16 -10.13 48.72 15.53
C ARG A 16 -8.71 49.27 15.37
N ALA A 17 -7.77 48.85 16.22
CA ALA A 17 -6.37 49.26 16.17
C ALA A 17 -5.66 48.76 14.90
N VAL A 18 -5.95 47.54 14.46
CA VAL A 18 -5.42 46.97 13.20
C VAL A 18 -5.99 47.71 11.98
N ARG A 19 -7.31 48.02 11.95
CA ARG A 19 -7.90 48.84 10.88
C ARG A 19 -7.33 50.25 10.82
N ALA A 20 -6.94 50.83 11.95
CA ALA A 20 -6.31 52.15 12.02
C ALA A 20 -4.84 52.16 11.58
N ALA A 21 -4.16 51.00 11.57
CA ALA A 21 -2.75 50.86 11.25
C ALA A 21 -2.46 50.42 9.79
N GLY A 22 -3.47 50.28 8.94
CA GLY A 22 -3.31 49.96 7.51
C GLY A 22 -2.79 48.55 7.19
N GLY A 23 -2.52 47.71 8.19
CA GLY A 23 -2.11 46.32 8.01
C GLY A 23 -3.31 45.37 7.91
N SER A 24 -3.21 44.35 7.06
CA SER A 24 -4.17 43.24 7.05
C SER A 24 -4.16 42.53 8.42
N PRO A 25 -5.31 42.11 8.96
CA PRO A 25 -5.33 41.37 10.21
C PRO A 25 -4.47 40.11 10.16
N ARG A 26 -3.82 39.76 11.28
CA ARG A 26 -2.88 38.62 11.38
C ARG A 26 -3.54 37.27 10.99
N TRP A 27 -4.86 37.19 11.03
CA TRP A 27 -5.66 36.01 10.66
C TRP A 27 -6.20 36.02 9.21
N LEU A 28 -5.94 37.07 8.43
CA LEU A 28 -6.26 37.20 7.00
C LEU A 28 -4.97 37.48 6.21
N VAL A 29 -3.91 36.75 6.55
CA VAL A 29 -2.62 36.85 5.87
C VAL A 29 -2.65 35.95 4.65
N THR A 30 -2.29 36.52 3.49
CA THR A 30 -2.22 35.79 2.22
C THR A 30 -1.14 34.71 2.27
N GLY A 31 -1.30 33.65 1.47
CA GLY A 31 -0.28 32.62 1.27
C GLY A 31 1.05 33.10 0.70
N GLY A 32 1.13 34.36 0.28
CA GLY A 32 2.24 34.93 -0.48
C GLY A 32 1.85 35.09 -1.94
N ALA A 33 2.84 35.39 -2.79
CA ALA A 33 2.61 35.44 -4.24
C ALA A 33 2.22 34.05 -4.75
N PRO A 34 1.14 33.91 -5.56
CA PRO A 34 0.69 32.61 -6.06
C PRO A 34 1.56 32.08 -7.22
N CYS A 35 2.58 32.84 -7.62
CA CYS A 35 3.62 32.46 -8.57
C CYS A 35 5.00 32.74 -7.96
N LYS A 36 5.95 31.82 -8.14
CA LYS A 36 7.32 31.93 -7.63
C LYS A 36 8.32 31.33 -8.63
N THR A 37 9.55 31.84 -8.60
CA THR A 37 10.70 31.23 -9.29
C THR A 37 11.81 30.99 -8.28
N VAL A 38 12.43 29.81 -8.32
CA VAL A 38 13.59 29.45 -7.50
C VAL A 38 14.79 29.09 -8.37
N ALA A 39 15.99 29.14 -7.77
CA ALA A 39 17.25 28.91 -8.46
C ALA A 39 17.43 27.43 -8.88
N SER A 40 18.29 27.20 -9.88
CA SER A 40 18.74 25.85 -10.24
C SER A 40 19.33 25.11 -9.03
N GLY A 41 19.12 23.81 -8.96
CA GLY A 41 19.50 22.93 -7.84
C GLY A 41 18.54 22.95 -6.65
N THR A 42 17.57 23.86 -6.61
CA THR A 42 16.57 23.91 -5.53
C THR A 42 15.72 22.64 -5.54
N LYS A 43 15.60 22.00 -4.37
CA LYS A 43 14.72 20.84 -4.15
C LYS A 43 13.38 21.30 -3.58
N ILE A 44 12.29 20.91 -4.21
CA ILE A 44 10.92 21.24 -3.80
C ILE A 44 10.23 19.93 -3.42
N GLY A 45 9.99 19.74 -2.11
CA GLY A 45 9.22 18.60 -1.62
C GLY A 45 7.73 18.81 -1.83
N PHE A 46 7.04 17.76 -2.26
CA PHE A 46 5.61 17.73 -2.44
C PHE A 46 5.00 16.55 -1.68
N LEU A 47 3.96 16.85 -0.90
CA LEU A 47 3.17 15.87 -0.16
C LEU A 47 1.72 16.35 -0.10
N SER A 48 0.77 15.44 -0.25
CA SER A 48 -0.66 15.74 -0.16
C SER A 48 -1.39 14.73 0.73
N ASP A 49 -2.61 15.07 1.14
CA ASP A 49 -3.62 14.13 1.65
C ASP A 49 -3.10 13.32 2.84
N VAL A 50 -2.48 14.00 3.81
CA VAL A 50 -2.08 13.36 5.09
C VAL A 50 -3.33 13.03 5.91
N GLU A 51 -4.42 13.77 5.75
CA GLU A 51 -5.73 13.48 6.34
C GLU A 51 -5.68 13.07 7.83
N GLY A 52 -4.88 13.78 8.63
CA GLY A 52 -4.72 13.52 10.06
C GLY A 52 -3.92 12.26 10.44
N ASN A 53 -3.31 11.56 9.47
CA ASN A 53 -2.51 10.38 9.74
C ASN A 53 -1.13 10.76 10.32
N ILE A 54 -1.07 10.87 11.65
CA ILE A 54 0.14 11.27 12.38
C ILE A 54 1.30 10.28 12.22
N ARG A 55 1.01 8.98 12.03
CA ARG A 55 2.05 7.96 11.84
C ARG A 55 2.74 8.15 10.49
N TYR A 56 1.95 8.28 9.41
CA TYR A 56 2.45 8.58 8.08
C TYR A 56 3.24 9.89 8.06
N TRP A 57 2.71 10.95 8.67
CA TRP A 57 3.39 12.24 8.76
C TRP A 57 4.77 12.11 9.43
N ASN A 58 4.86 11.41 10.56
CA ASN A 58 6.14 11.19 11.24
C ASN A 58 7.12 10.34 10.42
N ARG A 59 6.63 9.31 9.71
CA ARG A 59 7.47 8.49 8.82
C ARG A 59 7.98 9.31 7.63
N PHE A 60 7.11 10.11 7.01
CA PHE A 60 7.50 11.06 5.96
C PHE A 60 8.63 11.97 6.45
N ILE A 61 8.47 12.62 7.62
CA ILE A 61 9.49 13.50 8.18
C ILE A 61 10.80 12.75 8.45
N SER A 62 10.74 11.52 8.97
CA SER A 62 11.95 10.74 9.30
C SER A 62 12.82 10.38 8.09
N ARG A 63 12.24 10.39 6.88
CA ARG A 63 12.89 10.07 5.61
C ARG A 63 13.00 11.26 4.66
N SER A 64 12.41 12.40 5.05
CA SER A 64 12.30 13.56 4.19
C SER A 64 13.67 14.17 3.93
N ARG A 65 13.90 14.59 2.68
CA ARG A 65 15.09 15.35 2.29
C ARG A 65 14.88 16.86 2.39
N VAL A 66 13.65 17.32 2.62
CA VAL A 66 13.30 18.74 2.74
C VAL A 66 12.85 19.13 4.15
N LEU A 67 12.42 18.17 4.98
CA LEU A 67 12.04 18.39 6.37
C LEU A 67 12.95 17.62 7.32
N ARG A 68 13.15 18.18 8.52
CA ARG A 68 13.82 17.50 9.63
C ARG A 68 13.22 17.94 10.96
N ARG A 69 13.32 17.10 12.00
CA ARG A 69 13.06 17.53 13.38
C ARG A 69 14.34 18.00 14.02
N ASP A 70 14.31 19.18 14.64
CA ASP A 70 15.43 19.64 15.46
C ASP A 70 15.67 18.64 16.61
N PRO A 71 16.92 18.18 16.83
CA PRO A 71 17.20 17.15 17.82
C PRO A 71 16.92 17.59 19.26
N VAL A 72 16.92 18.90 19.55
CA VAL A 72 16.75 19.48 20.88
C VAL A 72 15.31 19.94 21.11
N SER A 73 14.81 20.88 20.31
CA SER A 73 13.47 21.45 20.46
C SER A 73 12.37 20.50 19.99
N LYS A 74 12.71 19.50 19.17
CA LYS A 74 11.79 18.59 18.46
C LYS A 74 10.86 19.31 17.46
N GLU A 75 11.05 20.61 17.26
CA GLU A 75 10.29 21.39 16.28
C GLU A 75 10.65 20.96 14.87
N LEU A 76 9.68 21.08 13.97
CA LEU A 76 9.83 20.77 12.57
C LEU A 76 10.53 21.94 11.84
N GLU A 77 11.54 21.63 11.06
CA GLU A 77 12.33 22.60 10.29
C GLU A 77 12.37 22.24 8.81
N LEU A 78 12.43 23.27 7.97
CA LEU A 78 12.72 23.14 6.55
C LEU A 78 14.25 23.13 6.36
N VAL A 79 14.75 22.16 5.61
CA VAL A 79 16.18 22.05 5.28
C VAL A 79 16.60 23.26 4.43
N ASP A 80 17.76 23.83 4.68
CA ASP A 80 18.26 25.00 3.95
C ASP A 80 18.35 24.75 2.43
N GLY A 81 17.96 25.75 1.63
CA GLY A 81 17.96 25.66 0.17
C GLY A 81 16.85 24.76 -0.43
N THR A 82 15.85 24.37 0.36
CA THR A 82 14.69 23.57 -0.09
C THR A 82 13.36 24.33 -0.03
N GLU A 83 12.32 23.80 -0.65
CA GLU A 83 10.97 24.35 -0.65
C GLU A 83 9.99 23.23 -0.27
N LEU A 84 8.85 23.58 0.32
CA LEU A 84 7.78 22.62 0.61
C LEU A 84 6.47 23.12 0.02
N VAL A 85 5.80 22.26 -0.75
CA VAL A 85 4.41 22.44 -1.17
C VAL A 85 3.56 21.32 -0.57
N TYR A 86 2.57 21.68 0.23
CA TYR A 86 1.60 20.74 0.80
C TYR A 86 0.30 20.78 -0.01
N GLY A 87 -0.14 19.65 -0.55
CA GLY A 87 -1.13 19.52 -1.61
C GLY A 87 -2.60 19.50 -1.20
N GLY A 88 -2.94 19.71 0.06
CA GLY A 88 -4.33 19.77 0.53
C GLY A 88 -4.77 18.55 1.34
N ASP A 89 -6.02 18.62 1.81
CA ASP A 89 -6.72 17.59 2.59
C ASP A 89 -5.91 17.15 3.82
N THR A 90 -5.72 18.13 4.72
CA THR A 90 -4.93 17.98 5.96
C THR A 90 -5.56 17.07 7.01
N VAL A 91 -6.89 16.94 6.98
CA VAL A 91 -7.71 16.38 8.06
C VAL A 91 -8.68 15.33 7.53
N ASP A 92 -9.27 14.53 8.42
CA ASP A 92 -10.52 13.75 8.27
C ASP A 92 -10.42 12.25 8.52
N ARG A 93 -9.24 11.65 8.54
CA ARG A 93 -9.16 10.18 8.61
C ARG A 93 -8.20 9.63 9.65
N GLY A 94 -7.49 10.47 10.40
CA GLY A 94 -6.58 10.02 11.46
C GLY A 94 -6.67 10.88 12.72
N PRO A 95 -6.15 10.37 13.85
CA PRO A 95 -6.19 11.05 15.15
C PRO A 95 -5.14 12.15 15.31
N GLY A 96 -4.63 12.70 14.21
CA GLY A 96 -3.54 13.68 14.18
C GLY A 96 -3.91 15.01 13.54
N ASP A 97 -5.19 15.26 13.26
CA ASP A 97 -5.67 16.47 12.59
C ASP A 97 -5.06 17.75 13.18
N MET A 98 -5.22 17.96 14.49
CA MET A 98 -4.77 19.19 15.15
C MET A 98 -3.25 19.29 15.20
N ARG A 99 -2.55 18.18 15.45
CA ARG A 99 -1.08 18.15 15.52
C ARG A 99 -0.45 18.41 14.16
N VAL A 100 -0.89 17.71 13.10
CA VAL A 100 -0.37 17.89 11.74
C VAL A 100 -0.63 19.32 11.26
N GLN A 101 -1.85 19.84 11.43
CA GLN A 101 -2.15 21.23 11.07
C GLN A 101 -1.27 22.22 11.82
N ARG A 102 -1.06 22.04 13.12
CA ARG A 102 -0.20 22.92 13.92
C ARG A 102 1.24 22.90 13.43
N GLU A 103 1.80 21.73 13.12
CA GLU A 103 3.16 21.64 12.58
C GLU A 103 3.28 22.32 11.20
N LEU A 104 2.31 22.13 10.31
CA LEU A 104 2.27 22.81 9.01
C LEU A 104 2.18 24.34 9.16
N ILE A 105 1.30 24.83 10.03
CA ILE A 105 1.14 26.27 10.30
C ILE A 105 2.42 26.86 10.89
N ASN A 106 3.03 26.19 11.87
CA ASN A 106 4.30 26.64 12.44
C ASN A 106 5.40 26.71 11.37
N LEU A 107 5.49 25.71 10.48
CA LEU A 107 6.41 25.75 9.34
C LEU A 107 6.14 26.94 8.42
N LYS A 108 4.87 27.19 8.06
CA LYS A 108 4.49 28.32 7.21
C LYS A 108 4.83 29.67 7.85
N GLU A 109 4.63 29.82 9.15
CA GLU A 109 4.96 31.05 9.86
C GLU A 109 6.48 31.26 9.98
N LYS A 110 7.24 30.18 10.19
CA LYS A 110 8.71 30.22 10.28
C LYS A 110 9.35 30.46 8.91
N TYR A 111 8.74 29.93 7.84
CA TYR A 111 9.25 29.99 6.46
C TYR A 111 8.15 30.48 5.49
N PRO A 112 7.68 31.73 5.63
CA PRO A 112 6.50 32.25 4.90
C PRO A 112 6.68 32.24 3.39
N ASP A 113 7.90 32.42 2.91
CA ASP A 113 8.18 32.43 1.48
C ASP A 113 8.57 31.07 0.92
N ARG A 114 8.79 30.03 1.75
CA ARG A 114 9.32 28.71 1.31
C ARG A 114 8.40 27.52 1.57
N VAL A 115 7.30 27.74 2.29
CA VAL A 115 6.27 26.74 2.57
C VAL A 115 4.98 27.22 1.95
N HIS A 116 4.35 26.41 1.11
CA HIS A 116 3.15 26.75 0.36
C HIS A 116 2.08 25.68 0.55
N PHE A 117 0.81 26.08 0.68
CA PHE A 117 -0.29 25.12 0.77
C PHE A 117 -1.18 25.24 -0.46
N ILE A 118 -1.69 24.11 -0.92
CA ILE A 118 -2.76 24.00 -1.89
C ILE A 118 -4.00 23.55 -1.13
N LEU A 119 -5.14 24.19 -1.40
CA LEU A 119 -6.38 23.87 -0.70
C LEU A 119 -7.08 22.69 -1.36
N GLY A 120 -7.35 21.66 -0.57
CA GLY A 120 -8.14 20.53 -0.99
C GLY A 120 -9.64 20.74 -0.85
N ASN A 121 -10.43 19.86 -1.47
CA ASN A 121 -11.87 19.98 -1.42
C ASN A 121 -12.40 19.75 -0.01
N ARG A 122 -11.79 18.85 0.79
CA ARG A 122 -12.23 18.62 2.17
C ARG A 122 -11.85 19.79 3.05
N ASP A 123 -10.68 20.38 2.86
CA ASP A 123 -10.26 21.59 3.57
C ASP A 123 -11.32 22.71 3.38
N ILE A 124 -11.69 23.01 2.13
CA ILE A 124 -12.66 24.06 1.79
C ILE A 124 -14.05 23.72 2.34
N ASN A 125 -14.47 22.44 2.31
CA ASN A 125 -15.77 22.01 2.85
C ASN A 125 -15.94 22.36 4.33
N LYS A 126 -14.84 22.46 5.10
CA LYS A 126 -14.88 22.79 6.53
C LYS A 126 -15.29 24.24 6.82
N LEU A 127 -15.29 25.13 5.83
CA LEU A 127 -15.86 26.47 5.98
C LEU A 127 -17.33 26.44 6.40
N ARG A 128 -18.05 25.34 6.10
CA ARG A 128 -19.42 25.12 6.56
C ARG A 128 -19.56 25.12 8.08
N TYR A 129 -18.52 24.78 8.84
CA TYR A 129 -18.57 24.84 10.30
C TYR A 129 -18.90 26.24 10.81
N ILE A 130 -18.49 27.29 10.10
CA ILE A 130 -18.73 28.68 10.48
C ILE A 130 -20.22 29.00 10.49
N CYS A 131 -20.96 28.57 9.47
CA CYS A 131 -22.38 28.87 9.34
C CYS A 131 -23.27 27.79 9.95
N GLU A 132 -22.97 26.50 9.75
CA GLU A 132 -23.86 25.40 10.12
C GLU A 132 -23.72 24.92 11.57
N LEU A 133 -22.66 25.31 12.27
CA LEU A 133 -22.54 25.12 13.73
C LEU A 133 -22.85 26.41 14.50
N HIS A 134 -23.24 27.48 13.81
CA HIS A 134 -23.60 28.74 14.46
C HIS A 134 -24.86 28.55 15.33
N PRO A 135 -24.87 29.02 16.60
CA PRO A 135 -26.01 28.80 17.50
C PRO A 135 -27.36 29.25 16.95
N ASP A 136 -27.40 30.34 16.17
CA ASP A 136 -28.63 30.80 15.55
C ASP A 136 -29.12 29.92 14.40
N PHE A 137 -28.22 29.28 13.66
CA PHE A 137 -28.61 28.31 12.63
C PHE A 137 -29.27 27.08 13.28
N LEU A 138 -28.69 26.60 14.38
CA LEU A 138 -29.21 25.46 15.15
C LEU A 138 -30.53 25.74 15.88
N ARG A 139 -30.89 27.02 16.06
CA ARG A 139 -32.17 27.47 16.65
C ARG A 139 -33.34 27.49 15.66
N GLN A 140 -33.11 27.27 14.37
CA GLN A 140 -34.17 27.28 13.35
C GLN A 140 -35.17 26.14 13.59
N ASN A 141 -36.44 26.36 13.23
CA ASN A 141 -37.50 25.35 13.39
C ASN A 141 -37.22 24.09 12.55
N GLU A 142 -36.62 24.26 11.38
CA GLU A 142 -36.15 23.18 10.52
C GLU A 142 -34.66 23.43 10.23
N ILE A 143 -33.83 22.41 10.44
CA ILE A 143 -32.42 22.48 10.06
C ILE A 143 -32.27 21.74 8.74
N PRO A 144 -32.12 22.47 7.63
CA PRO A 144 -32.09 21.86 6.32
C PRO A 144 -30.87 20.94 6.16
N GLY A 145 -31.09 19.88 5.37
CA GLY A 145 -30.01 19.11 4.78
C GLY A 145 -29.18 19.96 3.82
N VAL A 146 -28.26 19.34 3.09
CA VAL A 146 -27.44 20.04 2.11
C VAL A 146 -28.13 20.10 0.74
N TYR A 147 -27.96 21.22 0.02
CA TYR A 147 -28.70 21.48 -1.22
C TYR A 147 -28.55 20.38 -2.30
N TRP A 148 -27.41 19.67 -2.32
CA TRP A 148 -27.10 18.60 -3.29
C TRP A 148 -27.56 17.20 -2.83
N ARG A 149 -28.03 17.06 -1.58
CA ARG A 149 -28.57 15.83 -1.00
C ARG A 149 -29.79 16.14 -0.14
N ARG A 150 -30.88 16.54 -0.81
CA ARG A 150 -32.20 16.79 -0.18
C ARG A 150 -32.88 15.51 0.33
N ASP A 151 -32.33 14.35 0.00
CA ASP A 151 -32.77 13.01 0.41
C ASP A 151 -32.32 12.59 1.82
N LEU A 152 -31.47 13.39 2.48
CA LEU A 152 -30.94 13.06 3.79
C LEU A 152 -31.98 13.30 4.91
N PRO A 153 -31.92 12.51 6.01
CA PRO A 153 -32.83 12.66 7.13
C PRO A 153 -32.61 13.99 7.86
N ASP A 154 -33.62 14.41 8.62
CA ASP A 154 -33.57 15.59 9.49
C ASP A 154 -32.33 15.57 10.39
N SER A 155 -31.71 16.74 10.50
CA SER A 155 -30.48 16.91 11.27
C SER A 155 -30.76 17.17 12.75
N PRO A 156 -29.90 16.68 13.67
CA PRO A 156 -29.93 17.07 15.07
C PRO A 156 -29.79 18.58 15.26
N ARG A 157 -30.39 19.11 16.33
CA ARG A 157 -30.40 20.53 16.70
C ARG A 157 -29.31 20.91 17.70
N ASP A 158 -28.76 19.95 18.43
CA ASP A 158 -27.61 20.19 19.28
C ASP A 158 -26.32 20.16 18.44
N MET A 159 -25.29 20.86 18.92
CA MET A 159 -24.07 21.09 18.15
C MET A 159 -23.25 19.79 17.94
N ALA A 160 -23.22 18.92 18.95
CA ALA A 160 -22.54 17.63 18.85
C ALA A 160 -23.23 16.71 17.83
N GLY A 161 -24.55 16.60 17.90
CA GLY A 161 -25.38 15.88 16.95
C GLY A 161 -25.25 16.42 15.53
N ARG A 162 -25.31 17.75 15.33
CA ARG A 162 -25.12 18.37 14.01
C ARG A 162 -23.74 18.06 13.45
N LEU A 163 -22.69 18.20 14.25
CA LEU A 163 -21.33 17.92 13.82
C LEU A 163 -21.16 16.45 13.41
N LYS A 164 -21.62 15.50 14.24
CA LYS A 164 -21.63 14.05 13.90
C LYS A 164 -22.39 13.80 12.58
N TRP A 165 -23.56 14.41 12.43
CA TRP A 165 -24.36 14.30 11.21
C TRP A 165 -23.64 14.88 9.98
N MET A 166 -22.98 16.05 10.10
CA MET A 166 -22.23 16.68 9.01
C MET A 166 -21.07 15.79 8.55
N LEU A 167 -20.28 15.29 9.50
CA LEU A 167 -19.13 14.40 9.27
C LEU A 167 -19.56 13.11 8.56
N GLN A 168 -20.63 12.48 9.05
CA GLN A 168 -21.15 11.22 8.51
C GLN A 168 -21.82 11.37 7.14
N ASN A 169 -22.73 12.35 6.99
CA ASN A 169 -23.66 12.37 5.87
C ASN A 169 -23.23 13.29 4.72
N THR A 170 -22.40 14.31 5.01
CA THR A 170 -22.12 15.39 4.04
C THR A 170 -20.63 15.62 3.79
N MET A 171 -19.75 15.13 4.66
CA MET A 171 -18.30 15.29 4.54
C MET A 171 -17.54 13.97 4.31
N GLY A 172 -18.23 12.82 4.33
CA GLY A 172 -17.62 11.52 4.00
C GLY A 172 -16.57 11.03 5.00
N CYS A 173 -16.61 11.50 6.24
CA CYS A 173 -15.61 11.24 7.27
C CYS A 173 -16.25 10.93 8.64
N PRO A 174 -17.03 9.83 8.76
CA PRO A 174 -17.81 9.53 9.96
C PRO A 174 -16.96 9.30 11.23
N ASN A 175 -15.71 8.86 11.08
CA ASN A 175 -14.84 8.53 12.21
C ASN A 175 -14.11 9.75 12.80
N THR A 176 -14.13 10.90 12.11
CA THR A 176 -13.39 12.11 12.53
C THR A 176 -13.78 12.60 13.92
N TYR A 177 -15.03 12.39 14.33
CA TYR A 177 -15.50 12.76 15.66
C TYR A 177 -14.76 11.99 16.77
N GLU A 178 -14.61 10.67 16.59
CA GLU A 178 -13.92 9.81 17.55
C GLU A 178 -12.39 9.91 17.44
N PHE A 179 -11.86 10.14 16.24
CA PHE A 179 -10.44 10.49 16.08
C PHE A 179 -10.09 11.80 16.79
N ARG A 180 -10.99 12.78 16.79
CA ARG A 180 -10.80 13.99 17.59
C ARG A 180 -10.84 13.70 19.09
N ARG A 181 -11.74 12.82 19.54
CA ARG A 181 -11.76 12.36 20.95
C ARG A 181 -10.41 11.75 21.34
N GLN A 182 -9.90 10.85 20.51
CA GLN A 182 -8.59 10.23 20.68
C GLN A 182 -7.47 11.28 20.75
N GLU A 183 -7.44 12.24 19.82
CA GLU A 183 -6.40 13.26 19.79
C GLU A 183 -6.44 14.16 21.04
N ILE A 184 -7.62 14.54 21.52
CA ILE A 184 -7.78 15.32 22.76
C ILE A 184 -7.29 14.50 23.96
N ALA A 185 -7.69 13.22 24.07
CA ALA A 185 -7.24 12.33 25.14
C ALA A 185 -5.70 12.25 25.18
N GLU A 186 -5.07 11.97 24.04
CA GLU A 186 -3.61 11.87 23.92
C GLU A 186 -2.89 13.19 24.26
N THR A 187 -3.43 14.34 23.83
CA THR A 187 -2.77 15.64 24.01
C THR A 187 -2.99 16.25 25.39
N THR A 188 -4.04 15.86 26.09
CA THR A 188 -4.37 16.34 27.45
C THR A 188 -3.98 15.35 28.54
N GLY A 189 -3.66 14.11 28.19
CA GLY A 189 -3.39 13.02 29.14
C GLY A 189 -4.63 12.49 29.84
N LYS A 190 -5.82 12.78 29.32
CA LYS A 190 -7.11 12.25 29.82
C LYS A 190 -7.34 10.83 29.32
N ASP A 191 -8.17 10.07 30.05
CA ASP A 191 -8.70 8.82 29.51
C ASP A 191 -9.64 9.11 28.32
N PHE A 192 -9.69 8.19 27.35
CA PHE A 192 -10.52 8.32 26.15
C PHE A 192 -12.01 8.56 26.50
N MET A 193 -12.52 7.87 27.53
CA MET A 193 -13.93 7.97 27.94
C MET A 193 -14.23 9.24 28.74
N GLU A 194 -13.20 9.95 29.24
CA GLU A 194 -13.34 11.18 30.00
C GLU A 194 -13.42 12.44 29.12
N VAL A 195 -13.06 12.34 27.84
CA VAL A 195 -13.19 13.44 26.89
C VAL A 195 -14.67 13.65 26.57
N THR A 196 -15.17 14.86 26.81
CA THR A 196 -16.60 15.19 26.64
C THR A 196 -16.96 15.59 25.21
N ASP A 197 -18.24 15.47 24.83
CA ASP A 197 -18.73 15.93 23.52
C ASP A 197 -18.59 17.45 23.39
N GLU A 198 -18.67 18.20 24.49
CA GLU A 198 -18.40 19.64 24.55
C GLU A 198 -16.95 19.97 24.16
N GLU A 199 -15.97 19.22 24.67
CA GLU A 199 -14.55 19.41 24.33
C GLU A 199 -14.27 19.11 22.86
N ILE A 200 -14.89 18.05 22.33
CA ILE A 200 -14.77 17.68 20.91
C ILE A 200 -15.34 18.80 20.05
N VAL A 201 -16.58 19.20 20.28
CA VAL A 201 -17.24 20.28 19.53
C VAL A 201 -16.42 21.57 19.60
N LYS A 202 -15.98 21.95 20.81
CA LYS A 202 -15.15 23.13 21.02
C LYS A 202 -13.88 23.09 20.18
N SER A 203 -13.23 21.93 20.05
CA SER A 203 -12.02 21.80 19.25
C SER A 203 -12.25 22.04 17.74
N PHE A 204 -13.44 21.72 17.20
CA PHE A 204 -13.78 22.03 15.80
C PHE A 204 -14.12 23.51 15.64
N THR A 205 -14.94 24.07 16.54
CA THR A 205 -15.32 25.49 16.47
C THR A 205 -14.10 26.38 16.65
N ASP A 206 -13.24 26.09 17.63
CA ASP A 206 -11.99 26.83 17.87
C ASP A 206 -11.05 26.77 16.65
N SER A 207 -11.01 25.64 15.93
CA SER A 207 -10.13 25.50 14.77
C SER A 207 -10.49 26.44 13.62
N ILE A 208 -11.76 26.80 13.49
CA ILE A 208 -12.26 27.68 12.43
C ILE A 208 -12.46 29.12 12.90
N GLU A 209 -12.33 29.40 14.20
CA GLU A 209 -12.29 30.76 14.76
C GLU A 209 -11.15 31.60 14.18
N ARG A 210 -11.21 32.93 14.38
CA ARG A 210 -10.08 33.80 14.06
C ARG A 210 -8.84 33.31 14.80
N GLU A 211 -7.72 33.18 14.09
CA GLU A 211 -6.46 32.60 14.58
C GLU A 211 -6.49 31.08 14.84
N GLY A 212 -7.64 30.41 14.64
CA GLY A 212 -7.76 28.95 14.67
C GLY A 212 -6.92 28.28 13.58
N THR A 213 -6.43 27.08 13.84
CA THR A 213 -5.47 26.37 12.96
C THR A 213 -5.99 26.19 11.54
N LEU A 214 -7.24 25.76 11.40
CA LEU A 214 -7.87 25.50 10.12
C LEU A 214 -8.18 26.81 9.38
N TRP A 215 -8.66 27.84 10.08
CA TRP A 215 -8.85 29.16 9.45
C TRP A 215 -7.55 29.73 8.90
N ARG A 216 -6.45 29.60 9.66
CA ARG A 216 -5.12 30.04 9.21
C ARG A 216 -4.63 29.22 8.03
N TYR A 217 -4.82 27.91 8.06
CA TYR A 217 -4.47 27.02 6.95
C TYR A 217 -5.19 27.45 5.66
N LEU A 218 -6.51 27.67 5.74
CA LEU A 218 -7.32 28.15 4.61
C LEU A 218 -6.90 29.53 4.11
N SER A 219 -6.51 30.42 5.02
CA SER A 219 -6.02 31.76 4.67
C SER A 219 -4.67 31.72 3.92
N TYR A 220 -3.76 30.83 4.35
CA TYR A 220 -2.45 30.64 3.74
C TYR A 220 -2.47 29.82 2.45
N GLY A 221 -3.46 28.95 2.23
CA GLY A 221 -3.45 28.07 1.07
C GLY A 221 -3.93 28.72 -0.21
N HIS A 222 -3.52 28.18 -1.35
CA HIS A 222 -3.85 28.62 -2.69
C HIS A 222 -4.80 27.64 -3.37
N LEU A 223 -5.64 28.11 -4.30
CA LEU A 223 -6.42 27.21 -5.17
C LEU A 223 -5.56 26.57 -6.27
N ALA A 224 -4.54 27.32 -6.73
CA ALA A 224 -3.50 26.88 -7.63
C ALA A 224 -2.23 27.69 -7.33
N PHE A 225 -1.07 27.09 -7.53
CA PHE A 225 0.22 27.75 -7.27
C PHE A 225 1.22 27.38 -8.36
N ARG A 226 1.96 28.36 -8.89
CA ARG A 226 2.99 28.13 -9.90
C ARG A 226 4.38 28.29 -9.28
N MET A 227 5.26 27.31 -9.46
CA MET A 227 6.69 27.44 -9.18
C MET A 227 7.51 27.01 -10.38
N ASN A 228 8.30 27.90 -10.98
CA ASN A 228 9.04 27.65 -12.22
C ASN A 228 8.09 27.12 -13.34
N ASP A 229 8.34 25.90 -13.84
CA ASP A 229 7.57 25.18 -14.85
C ASP A 229 6.51 24.22 -14.27
N ILE A 230 6.29 24.26 -12.94
CA ILE A 230 5.37 23.39 -12.21
C ILE A 230 4.10 24.16 -11.85
N LEU A 231 2.94 23.55 -12.14
CA LEU A 231 1.64 23.99 -11.65
C LEU A 231 1.14 23.02 -10.57
N PHE A 232 0.99 23.51 -9.34
CA PHE A 232 0.43 22.78 -8.22
C PHE A 232 -1.06 23.07 -8.10
N VAL A 233 -1.88 22.01 -8.11
CA VAL A 233 -3.33 22.04 -7.89
C VAL A 233 -3.70 20.86 -6.99
N HIS A 234 -4.80 20.90 -6.26
CA HIS A 234 -5.21 19.72 -5.48
C HIS A 234 -5.85 18.67 -6.39
N GLY A 235 -6.84 19.07 -7.19
CA GLY A 235 -7.52 18.25 -8.18
C GLY A 235 -6.75 18.20 -9.49
N GLY A 236 -7.36 18.66 -10.57
CA GLY A 236 -6.80 18.55 -11.91
C GLY A 236 -7.19 19.69 -12.84
N VAL A 237 -6.53 19.74 -13.99
CA VAL A 237 -6.78 20.75 -15.01
C VAL A 237 -7.35 20.06 -16.24
N CYS A 238 -8.53 20.50 -16.67
CA CYS A 238 -9.16 20.05 -17.90
C CYS A 238 -9.71 21.25 -18.69
N ASP A 239 -10.36 20.96 -19.82
CA ASP A 239 -10.98 21.94 -20.68
C ASP A 239 -11.88 22.89 -19.90
N LEU A 240 -12.66 22.37 -18.95
CA LEU A 240 -13.62 23.16 -18.19
C LEU A 240 -13.00 24.08 -17.13
N SER A 241 -11.81 23.73 -16.62
CA SER A 241 -11.19 24.45 -15.50
C SER A 241 -10.11 25.43 -15.93
N LEU A 242 -9.40 25.17 -17.03
CA LEU A 242 -8.31 26.04 -17.48
C LEU A 242 -8.86 27.44 -17.81
N GLY A 243 -8.34 28.45 -17.10
CA GLY A 243 -8.77 29.85 -17.24
C GLY A 243 -10.09 30.20 -16.55
N TYR A 244 -10.81 29.23 -15.98
CA TYR A 244 -12.04 29.54 -15.26
C TYR A 244 -11.76 30.21 -13.91
N VAL A 245 -12.51 31.26 -13.60
CA VAL A 245 -12.53 31.96 -12.30
C VAL A 245 -13.98 32.29 -11.99
N PRO A 246 -14.52 31.93 -10.81
CA PRO A 246 -15.91 32.24 -10.49
C PRO A 246 -16.21 33.73 -10.40
N ASP A 247 -17.29 34.17 -11.04
CA ASP A 247 -17.79 35.55 -11.04
C ASP A 247 -19.26 35.56 -10.61
N LYS A 248 -19.67 36.55 -9.78
CA LYS A 248 -21.07 36.74 -9.36
C LYS A 248 -21.94 37.23 -10.53
N ASN A 249 -21.35 37.90 -11.51
CA ASN A 249 -22.07 38.61 -12.57
C ASN A 249 -22.11 37.85 -13.91
N LYS A 250 -21.34 36.77 -14.07
CA LYS A 250 -21.39 35.92 -15.26
C LYS A 250 -22.44 34.82 -15.08
N GLU A 251 -23.31 34.61 -16.07
CA GLU A 251 -24.23 33.47 -16.05
C GLU A 251 -23.46 32.15 -15.93
N ILE A 252 -23.89 31.29 -15.01
CA ILE A 252 -23.29 29.98 -14.74
C ILE A 252 -23.66 28.95 -15.84
N HIS A 253 -24.35 29.38 -16.90
CA HIS A 253 -25.06 28.50 -17.84
C HIS A 253 -24.58 28.70 -19.28
N GLY A 254 -24.21 27.59 -19.94
CA GLY A 254 -23.92 27.53 -21.37
C GLY A 254 -22.46 27.25 -21.69
N ASP A 255 -22.26 26.23 -22.51
CA ASP A 255 -21.02 25.74 -23.14
C ASP A 255 -20.13 26.93 -23.58
N VAL A 256 -18.92 27.18 -23.07
CA VAL A 256 -17.64 26.46 -23.20
C VAL A 256 -16.71 27.08 -22.14
N ALA A 257 -15.65 26.40 -21.70
CA ALA A 257 -14.58 27.14 -21.04
C ALA A 257 -13.99 28.17 -22.01
N GLU A 258 -13.82 29.41 -21.55
CA GLU A 258 -13.15 30.47 -22.33
C GLU A 258 -11.66 30.15 -22.60
N GLY A 259 -11.15 29.02 -22.06
CA GLY A 259 -9.73 28.74 -21.96
C GLY A 259 -9.03 29.87 -21.21
N LEU A 260 -7.76 30.10 -21.51
CA LEU A 260 -7.04 31.25 -20.96
C LEU A 260 -7.48 32.58 -21.60
N GLY A 261 -8.10 32.56 -22.79
CA GLY A 261 -8.33 33.77 -23.57
C GLY A 261 -7.01 34.49 -23.87
N SER A 262 -6.92 35.78 -23.54
CA SER A 262 -5.68 36.57 -23.64
C SER A 262 -4.77 36.47 -22.41
N ARG A 263 -5.17 35.74 -21.37
CA ARG A 263 -4.40 35.62 -20.13
C ARG A 263 -3.27 34.61 -20.25
N THR A 264 -2.22 34.80 -19.46
CA THR A 264 -1.24 33.75 -19.17
C THR A 264 -1.71 32.83 -18.06
N VAL A 265 -1.08 31.66 -17.92
CA VAL A 265 -1.33 30.77 -16.76
C VAL A 265 -1.06 31.50 -15.44
N SER A 266 -0.01 32.33 -15.36
CA SER A 266 0.29 33.11 -14.16
C SER A 266 -0.81 34.12 -13.84
N GLN A 267 -1.35 34.82 -14.84
CA GLN A 267 -2.47 35.74 -14.64
C GLN A 267 -3.72 35.00 -14.14
N TRP A 268 -4.04 33.85 -14.73
CA TRP A 268 -5.15 33.03 -14.25
C TRP A 268 -4.97 32.54 -12.80
N VAL A 269 -3.76 32.11 -12.43
CA VAL A 269 -3.43 31.73 -11.04
C VAL A 269 -3.56 32.92 -10.08
N HIS A 270 -3.17 34.13 -10.50
CA HIS A 270 -3.42 35.35 -9.75
C HIS A 270 -4.91 35.67 -9.59
N ASP A 271 -5.70 35.50 -10.65
CA ASP A 271 -7.16 35.72 -10.60
C ASP A 271 -7.85 34.74 -9.64
N LEU A 272 -7.43 33.47 -9.62
CA LEU A 272 -7.92 32.46 -8.68
C LEU A 272 -7.59 32.83 -7.22
N GLU A 273 -6.38 33.32 -6.97
CA GLU A 273 -5.98 33.80 -5.64
C GLU A 273 -6.83 35.01 -5.22
N ALA A 274 -7.01 36.00 -6.11
CA ALA A 274 -7.84 37.17 -5.85
C ALA A 274 -9.29 36.79 -5.54
N PHE A 275 -9.87 35.85 -6.29
CA PHE A 275 -11.20 35.29 -6.04
C PHE A 275 -11.30 34.67 -4.63
N LYS A 276 -10.39 33.77 -4.28
CA LYS A 276 -10.40 33.10 -2.98
C LYS A 276 -10.25 34.09 -1.83
N GLN A 277 -9.34 35.06 -1.95
CA GLN A 277 -9.14 36.10 -0.94
C GLN A 277 -10.38 36.99 -0.77
N ALA A 278 -11.07 37.33 -1.86
CA ALA A 278 -12.32 38.08 -1.79
C ALA A 278 -13.41 37.31 -1.04
N GLU A 279 -13.60 36.03 -1.32
CA GLU A 279 -14.58 35.16 -0.64
C GLU A 279 -14.25 34.98 0.85
N MET A 280 -12.98 34.75 1.18
CA MET A 280 -12.52 34.61 2.58
C MET A 280 -12.71 35.91 3.37
N LYS A 281 -12.42 37.07 2.76
CA LYS A 281 -12.65 38.38 3.37
C LYS A 281 -14.13 38.68 3.56
N GLU A 282 -14.95 38.34 2.58
CA GLU A 282 -16.41 38.46 2.66
C GLU A 282 -16.97 37.60 3.80
N MET A 283 -16.48 36.37 3.94
CA MET A 283 -16.86 35.47 5.03
C MET A 283 -16.41 35.97 6.41
N ASP A 284 -15.17 36.44 6.59
CA ASP A 284 -14.72 37.02 7.89
C ASP A 284 -15.52 38.25 8.29
N SER A 285 -15.89 39.08 7.30
CA SER A 285 -16.64 40.32 7.52
C SER A 285 -18.07 40.05 7.97
N ASN A 286 -18.63 38.90 7.61
CA ASN A 286 -20.04 38.55 7.83
C ASN A 286 -20.22 37.25 8.64
N ARG A 287 -19.19 36.85 9.39
CA ARG A 287 -19.14 35.59 10.16
C ARG A 287 -20.29 35.41 11.15
N ASP A 288 -20.83 36.50 11.70
CA ASP A 288 -21.94 36.48 12.66
C ASP A 288 -23.33 36.42 11.98
N SER A 289 -23.38 36.31 10.65
CA SER A 289 -24.62 36.20 9.88
C SER A 289 -25.07 34.74 9.71
N ILE A 290 -26.38 34.53 9.60
CA ILE A 290 -27.03 33.20 9.63
C ILE A 290 -27.26 32.64 8.20
N VAL A 291 -26.65 33.23 7.17
CA VAL A 291 -26.89 32.77 5.79
C VAL A 291 -26.19 31.42 5.57
N ALA A 292 -26.97 30.35 5.65
CA ALA A 292 -26.47 28.99 5.61
C ALA A 292 -26.29 28.50 4.18
N TRP A 293 -25.06 28.13 3.85
CA TRP A 293 -24.73 27.61 2.53
C TRP A 293 -25.45 26.28 2.21
N SER A 294 -25.84 25.50 3.23
CA SER A 294 -26.55 24.24 3.06
C SER A 294 -27.92 24.37 2.39
N GLN A 295 -28.60 25.52 2.51
CA GLN A 295 -29.97 25.72 1.98
C GLN A 295 -30.01 25.80 0.45
N GLU A 296 -29.21 26.71 -0.10
CA GLU A 296 -29.26 27.05 -1.52
C GLU A 296 -28.01 26.57 -2.27
N GLY A 297 -26.84 26.74 -1.64
CA GLY A 297 -25.51 26.56 -2.20
C GLY A 297 -25.37 26.95 -3.67
N GLY A 298 -24.42 26.35 -4.39
CA GLY A 298 -24.12 26.80 -5.75
C GLY A 298 -23.37 28.14 -5.81
N TYR A 299 -23.09 28.58 -7.04
CA TYR A 299 -22.42 29.86 -7.27
C TYR A 299 -23.35 31.08 -7.11
N GLY A 300 -24.67 30.85 -7.05
CA GLY A 300 -25.68 31.87 -6.77
C GLY A 300 -26.10 31.97 -5.31
N SER A 301 -25.50 31.18 -4.41
CA SER A 301 -25.78 31.21 -2.97
C SER A 301 -25.56 32.60 -2.38
N GLU A 302 -26.51 33.07 -1.59
CA GLU A 302 -26.36 34.30 -0.78
C GLU A 302 -25.41 34.11 0.41
N ALA A 303 -25.06 32.87 0.77
CA ALA A 303 -24.11 32.61 1.85
C ALA A 303 -22.72 33.17 1.52
N TYR A 304 -22.16 33.90 2.47
CA TYR A 304 -20.83 34.48 2.37
C TYR A 304 -19.77 33.39 2.21
N GLY A 305 -18.86 33.57 1.25
CA GLY A 305 -17.89 32.54 0.83
C GLY A 305 -18.52 31.30 0.18
N GLY A 306 -19.81 31.36 -0.16
CA GLY A 306 -20.55 30.27 -0.79
C GLY A 306 -20.03 29.88 -2.16
N ARG A 307 -19.42 30.81 -2.90
CA ARG A 307 -18.80 30.47 -4.20
C ARG A 307 -17.49 29.75 -4.01
N LEU A 308 -16.71 30.08 -2.97
CA LEU A 308 -15.51 29.32 -2.63
C LEU A 308 -15.88 27.90 -2.18
N MET A 309 -16.86 27.74 -1.30
CA MET A 309 -17.39 26.43 -0.93
C MET A 309 -17.88 25.64 -2.15
N GLN A 310 -18.62 26.31 -3.05
CA GLN A 310 -19.07 25.71 -4.30
C GLN A 310 -17.90 25.28 -5.21
N TYR A 311 -16.88 26.12 -5.33
CA TYR A 311 -15.68 25.83 -6.12
C TYR A 311 -14.94 24.62 -5.57
N GLY A 312 -14.81 24.50 -4.24
CA GLY A 312 -14.25 23.32 -3.61
C GLY A 312 -15.05 22.05 -3.87
N MET A 313 -16.38 22.13 -4.01
CA MET A 313 -17.27 20.96 -4.20
C MET A 313 -17.43 20.52 -5.67
N GLY A 314 -17.05 21.36 -6.64
CA GLY A 314 -16.99 21.03 -8.07
C GLY A 314 -18.33 20.76 -8.78
N ARG A 315 -19.37 20.28 -8.10
CA ARG A 315 -20.67 19.90 -8.69
C ARG A 315 -21.66 21.05 -8.76
N LEU A 316 -22.07 21.44 -9.97
CA LEU A 316 -23.17 22.39 -10.15
C LEU A 316 -24.52 21.76 -9.74
N PRO A 317 -25.43 22.53 -9.09
CA PRO A 317 -26.79 22.08 -8.83
C PRO A 317 -27.59 21.99 -10.14
N ARG A 318 -27.67 20.81 -10.77
CA ARG A 318 -28.69 20.53 -11.79
C ARG A 318 -29.26 19.11 -11.68
N PRO A 319 -30.59 18.93 -11.57
CA PRO A 319 -31.23 17.60 -11.53
C PRO A 319 -31.29 16.88 -12.90
N ASN A 320 -31.19 17.60 -14.02
CA ASN A 320 -31.69 17.13 -15.32
C ASN A 320 -30.65 17.06 -16.47
N ARG A 321 -29.36 17.01 -16.19
CA ARG A 321 -28.39 16.53 -17.17
C ARG A 321 -27.55 15.44 -16.52
N GLN A 322 -27.72 14.20 -16.99
CA GLN A 322 -26.61 13.25 -17.09
C GLN A 322 -25.53 13.95 -17.93
N THR A 323 -24.66 14.73 -17.28
CA THR A 323 -23.39 15.06 -17.89
C THR A 323 -22.55 13.81 -17.73
N ASP A 324 -22.40 13.08 -18.83
CA ASP A 324 -21.44 11.99 -18.95
C ASP A 324 -20.04 12.59 -18.68
N GLY A 325 -19.48 12.27 -17.51
CA GLY A 325 -18.11 12.64 -17.12
C GLY A 325 -17.99 13.41 -15.80
N PHE A 326 -16.98 13.04 -15.00
CA PHE A 326 -16.62 13.64 -13.70
C PHE A 326 -15.96 15.04 -13.81
N LYS A 327 -15.81 15.61 -15.01
CA LYS A 327 -15.08 16.88 -15.22
C LYS A 327 -15.89 18.11 -14.79
N THR A 328 -15.26 19.00 -14.03
CA THR A 328 -15.82 20.23 -13.45
C THR A 328 -14.99 21.45 -13.82
N ARG A 329 -15.50 22.65 -13.52
CA ARG A 329 -14.76 23.91 -13.70
C ARG A 329 -13.72 24.17 -12.61
N SER A 330 -13.63 23.31 -11.59
CA SER A 330 -12.77 23.52 -10.44
C SER A 330 -11.45 22.76 -10.58
N VAL A 331 -10.34 23.46 -10.41
CA VAL A 331 -9.02 22.81 -10.28
C VAL A 331 -8.86 22.02 -8.98
N VAL A 332 -9.78 22.16 -8.04
CA VAL A 332 -9.76 21.47 -6.74
C VAL A 332 -10.45 20.10 -6.83
N TYR A 333 -11.45 19.95 -7.68
CA TYR A 333 -12.33 18.75 -7.69
C TYR A 333 -12.15 17.86 -8.93
N ASN A 334 -11.37 18.28 -9.90
CA ASN A 334 -11.09 17.47 -11.09
C ASN A 334 -10.11 16.33 -10.79
N ASP A 335 -10.17 15.28 -11.61
CA ASP A 335 -9.31 14.10 -11.50
C ASP A 335 -8.44 13.96 -12.75
N PHE A 336 -7.24 13.41 -12.56
CA PHE A 336 -6.43 12.84 -13.64
C PHE A 336 -6.58 11.32 -13.77
N LEU A 337 -7.50 10.72 -13.00
CA LEU A 337 -7.70 9.28 -12.91
C LEU A 337 -9.19 8.92 -12.91
N GLU A 338 -9.61 8.02 -13.80
CA GLU A 338 -10.97 7.48 -13.88
C GLU A 338 -10.91 5.95 -13.89
N GLY A 339 -11.55 5.31 -12.90
CA GLY A 339 -11.44 3.87 -12.72
C GLY A 339 -10.01 3.34 -12.48
N GLY A 340 -9.06 4.22 -12.10
CA GLY A 340 -7.64 3.89 -11.97
C GLY A 340 -6.81 4.13 -13.26
N ASN A 341 -7.46 4.44 -14.38
CA ASN A 341 -6.78 4.75 -15.64
C ASN A 341 -6.50 6.27 -15.76
N PRO A 342 -5.39 6.67 -16.40
CA PRO A 342 -5.10 8.06 -16.69
C PRO A 342 -6.16 8.72 -17.55
N VAL A 343 -6.61 9.90 -17.12
CA VAL A 343 -7.44 10.80 -17.93
C VAL A 343 -6.61 12.01 -18.29
N PHE A 344 -6.41 12.21 -19.59
CA PHE A 344 -5.61 13.30 -20.09
C PHE A 344 -6.43 14.59 -20.23
N PRO A 345 -5.82 15.77 -19.98
CA PRO A 345 -6.32 17.02 -20.52
C PRO A 345 -6.33 16.95 -22.06
N SER A 346 -7.20 17.72 -22.70
CA SER A 346 -7.20 17.80 -24.16
C SER A 346 -5.87 18.36 -24.68
N LYS A 347 -5.57 18.09 -25.96
CA LYS A 347 -4.41 18.66 -26.65
C LYS A 347 -4.34 20.19 -26.47
N ALA A 348 -5.47 20.89 -26.65
CA ALA A 348 -5.54 22.34 -26.49
C ALA A 348 -5.16 22.82 -25.08
N VAL A 349 -5.58 22.10 -24.03
CA VAL A 349 -5.18 22.39 -22.64
C VAL A 349 -3.69 22.17 -22.46
N THR A 350 -3.17 21.03 -22.93
CA THR A 350 -1.74 20.71 -22.77
C THR A 350 -0.82 21.65 -23.54
N GLU A 351 -1.23 22.11 -24.73
CA GLU A 351 -0.50 23.10 -25.53
C GLU A 351 -0.54 24.47 -24.89
N ALA A 352 -1.70 24.91 -24.38
CA ALA A 352 -1.83 26.19 -23.68
C ALA A 352 -0.98 26.26 -22.40
N LEU A 353 -0.85 25.14 -21.67
CA LEU A 353 0.05 25.03 -20.53
C LEU A 353 1.51 25.11 -20.96
N SER A 354 1.91 24.31 -21.95
CA SER A 354 3.29 24.26 -22.46
C SER A 354 3.73 25.62 -23.04
N SER A 355 2.86 26.29 -23.81
CA SER A 355 3.14 27.62 -24.37
C SER A 355 3.28 28.72 -23.30
N ASN A 356 2.78 28.47 -22.08
CA ASN A 356 2.95 29.33 -20.92
C ASN A 356 4.12 28.90 -20.01
N GLY A 357 4.94 27.96 -20.48
CA GLY A 357 6.10 27.41 -19.77
C GLY A 357 5.73 26.49 -18.62
N ILE A 358 4.60 25.78 -18.69
CA ILE A 358 4.22 24.75 -17.73
C ILE A 358 4.43 23.37 -18.35
N HIS A 359 5.37 22.63 -17.79
CA HIS A 359 5.74 21.28 -18.24
C HIS A 359 5.50 20.22 -17.15
N ARG A 360 5.14 20.65 -15.93
CA ARG A 360 4.83 19.76 -14.80
C ARG A 360 3.51 20.17 -14.14
N ILE A 361 2.71 19.18 -13.75
CA ILE A 361 1.58 19.38 -12.82
C ILE A 361 1.79 18.48 -11.61
N ALA A 362 1.52 18.99 -10.42
CA ALA A 362 1.49 18.21 -9.18
C ALA A 362 0.08 18.27 -8.56
N SER A 363 -0.46 17.11 -8.18
CA SER A 363 -1.86 16.89 -7.77
C SER A 363 -2.00 15.91 -6.61
N GLY A 364 -3.11 15.95 -5.86
CA GLY A 364 -3.38 15.15 -4.66
C GLY A 364 -4.82 14.67 -4.44
N HIS A 365 -5.79 14.92 -5.31
CA HIS A 365 -7.21 14.72 -4.95
C HIS A 365 -7.75 13.27 -4.90
N LYS A 366 -7.17 12.33 -5.66
CA LYS A 366 -7.74 10.98 -5.79
C LYS A 366 -6.70 9.89 -5.52
N PRO A 367 -6.97 9.00 -4.56
CA PRO A 367 -6.02 7.97 -4.20
C PRO A 367 -6.00 6.86 -5.23
N HIS A 368 -4.80 6.36 -5.52
CA HIS A 368 -4.57 5.38 -6.57
C HIS A 368 -3.33 4.52 -6.26
N GLY A 369 -3.44 3.72 -5.21
CA GLY A 369 -2.31 2.93 -4.70
C GLY A 369 -1.53 3.67 -3.62
N ASP A 370 -0.43 3.06 -3.19
CA ASP A 370 0.40 3.52 -2.08
C ASP A 370 1.69 4.24 -2.51
N SER A 371 1.77 4.68 -3.78
CA SER A 371 2.82 5.55 -4.32
C SER A 371 2.25 6.54 -5.35
N PRO A 372 2.94 7.66 -5.58
CA PRO A 372 2.59 8.60 -6.64
C PRO A 372 2.57 7.96 -8.03
N VAL A 373 1.76 8.50 -8.93
CA VAL A 373 1.75 8.15 -10.35
C VAL A 373 2.22 9.31 -11.22
N PHE A 374 3.03 8.96 -12.22
CA PHE A 374 3.53 9.87 -13.24
C PHE A 374 2.79 9.61 -14.56
N ILE A 375 2.07 10.61 -15.06
CA ILE A 375 1.27 10.53 -16.28
C ILE A 375 1.89 11.46 -17.32
N ARG A 376 2.48 10.87 -18.37
CA ARG A 376 2.96 11.63 -19.53
C ARG A 376 1.80 11.88 -20.49
N CYS A 377 1.55 13.14 -20.83
CA CYS A 377 0.53 13.47 -21.81
C CYS A 377 1.00 13.09 -23.24
N PRO A 378 0.13 12.55 -24.11
CA PRO A 378 0.55 12.00 -25.40
C PRO A 378 0.95 13.06 -26.45
N HIS A 379 0.54 14.32 -26.28
CA HIS A 379 0.70 15.36 -27.31
C HIS A 379 1.72 16.45 -26.98
N THR A 380 2.21 16.48 -25.74
CA THR A 380 3.19 17.47 -25.27
C THR A 380 4.16 16.82 -24.29
N ASP A 381 5.19 17.54 -23.86
CA ASP A 381 6.12 17.10 -22.81
C ASP A 381 5.58 17.30 -21.37
N LEU A 382 4.27 17.58 -21.24
CA LEU A 382 3.60 17.75 -19.95
C LEU A 382 3.58 16.43 -19.18
N LEU A 383 4.15 16.46 -17.97
CA LEU A 383 4.13 15.36 -17.02
C LEU A 383 3.29 15.73 -15.79
N ILE A 384 2.28 14.93 -15.49
CA ILE A 384 1.43 15.07 -14.31
C ILE A 384 1.92 14.11 -13.24
N THR A 385 2.07 14.59 -12.01
CA THR A 385 2.41 13.80 -10.83
C THR A 385 1.23 13.83 -9.85
N THR A 386 0.57 12.70 -9.66
CA THR A 386 -0.49 12.54 -8.66
C THR A 386 0.12 11.91 -7.41
N ALA A 387 0.18 12.64 -6.29
CA ALA A 387 0.83 12.21 -5.05
C ALA A 387 -0.16 11.86 -3.93
N ASP A 388 -1.44 11.71 -4.26
CA ASP A 388 -2.41 11.11 -3.34
C ASP A 388 -2.15 9.61 -3.18
N THR A 389 -1.55 9.28 -2.04
CA THR A 389 -1.30 7.89 -1.62
C THR A 389 -2.20 7.49 -0.46
N SER A 390 -3.26 8.26 -0.21
CA SER A 390 -4.20 8.01 0.88
C SER A 390 -5.06 6.77 0.61
N TYR A 391 -5.60 6.13 1.66
CA TYR A 391 -6.69 5.12 1.67
C TYR A 391 -6.85 4.10 0.50
N ALA A 392 -5.77 3.70 -0.18
CA ALA A 392 -5.84 2.93 -1.44
C ALA A 392 -6.33 1.48 -1.35
N ASN A 393 -6.48 0.92 -0.14
CA ASN A 393 -7.03 -0.44 0.06
C ASN A 393 -8.48 -0.64 -0.44
N ASN A 394 -9.18 0.42 -0.87
CA ASN A 394 -10.57 0.38 -1.33
C ASN A 394 -10.75 0.62 -2.85
N THR A 395 -9.68 0.76 -3.63
CA THR A 395 -9.81 1.09 -5.06
C THR A 395 -9.91 -0.18 -5.91
N ILE A 396 -11.14 -0.63 -6.18
CA ILE A 396 -11.41 -1.74 -7.13
C ILE A 396 -11.33 -1.19 -8.56
N TYR A 397 -10.37 -1.67 -9.34
CA TYR A 397 -10.29 -1.41 -10.78
C TYR A 397 -11.45 -2.11 -11.52
N LYS A 398 -12.11 -1.39 -12.42
CA LYS A 398 -13.00 -2.01 -13.41
C LYS A 398 -12.18 -2.20 -14.68
N GLY A 399 -11.89 -3.45 -15.01
CA GLY A 399 -11.26 -3.82 -16.27
C GLY A 399 -12.02 -3.28 -17.47
N ASP A 400 -11.29 -3.13 -18.57
CA ASP A 400 -11.82 -2.74 -19.88
C ASP A 400 -12.67 -3.89 -20.46
N GLU A 401 -13.80 -4.20 -19.83
CA GLU A 401 -14.90 -4.94 -20.44
C GLU A 401 -15.65 -3.98 -21.37
N ASN A 402 -15.00 -3.69 -22.50
CA ASN A 402 -15.46 -2.74 -23.49
C ASN A 402 -16.88 -3.11 -23.98
N THR A 403 -17.78 -2.12 -24.05
CA THR A 403 -19.01 -2.17 -24.87
C THR A 403 -19.93 -3.39 -24.65
N LYS A 404 -20.89 -3.29 -23.71
CA LYS A 404 -22.34 -3.42 -23.96
C LYS A 404 -23.13 -3.55 -22.64
N SER A 405 -24.19 -2.74 -22.57
CA SER A 405 -25.28 -2.67 -21.58
C SER A 405 -25.02 -1.88 -20.29
N ASN A 406 -25.82 -0.81 -20.15
CA ASN A 406 -25.74 0.27 -19.16
C ASN A 406 -26.54 -0.08 -17.85
N PRO A 407 -26.50 0.76 -16.79
CA PRO A 407 -26.53 0.42 -15.34
C PRO A 407 -27.92 0.83 -14.74
N PRO A 408 -28.17 1.28 -13.48
CA PRO A 408 -27.39 1.39 -12.22
C PRO A 408 -28.14 0.89 -10.95
N THR A 409 -27.43 0.61 -9.84
CA THR A 409 -27.89 0.93 -8.46
C THR A 409 -26.87 0.46 -7.41
N ALA A 410 -26.34 1.38 -6.60
CA ALA A 410 -26.33 1.25 -5.13
C ALA A 410 -25.74 2.53 -4.52
N ARG A 411 -26.59 3.56 -4.38
CA ARG A 411 -26.46 4.54 -3.29
C ARG A 411 -27.20 3.95 -2.08
N GLY A 412 -26.51 3.86 -0.94
CA GLY A 412 -27.09 3.98 0.41
C GLY A 412 -27.84 2.78 0.98
N THR A 413 -27.34 2.22 2.09
CA THR A 413 -27.86 2.58 3.43
C THR A 413 -26.90 2.09 4.53
N PRO A 414 -26.79 2.81 5.66
CA PRO A 414 -25.90 2.49 6.76
C PRO A 414 -26.58 1.49 7.71
N SER A 415 -25.98 0.31 7.93
CA SER A 415 -26.37 -0.54 9.05
C SER A 415 -25.70 -0.03 10.33
N SER A 416 -26.52 0.59 11.17
CA SER A 416 -26.28 0.95 12.57
C SER A 416 -25.95 -0.25 13.45
N PHE A 417 -24.97 -0.13 14.36
CA PHE A 417 -25.04 -0.44 15.81
C PHE A 417 -23.65 -0.16 16.44
N TRP A 418 -23.58 0.72 17.44
CA TRP A 418 -22.38 1.07 18.25
C TRP A 418 -22.08 0.01 19.34
N PRO A 419 -20.95 0.05 20.07
CA PRO A 419 -19.56 0.28 19.67
C PRO A 419 -18.65 -0.91 20.07
N THR A 420 -17.68 -1.23 19.23
CA THR A 420 -16.42 -1.88 19.64
C THR A 420 -15.36 -1.02 18.96
N PRO A 421 -14.30 -0.56 19.65
CA PRO A 421 -13.40 0.42 19.07
C PRO A 421 -12.80 -0.19 17.80
N PRO A 422 -13.05 0.39 16.60
CA PRO A 422 -12.32 -0.04 15.44
C PRO A 422 -10.89 0.41 15.70
N LEU A 423 -10.00 -0.53 16.02
CA LEU A 423 -8.57 -0.31 15.82
C LEU A 423 -8.43 0.20 14.37
N PRO A 424 -7.87 1.39 14.15
CA PRO A 424 -7.78 1.94 12.81
C PRO A 424 -6.83 1.03 12.05
N VAL A 425 -7.37 0.27 11.10
CA VAL A 425 -6.56 -0.29 10.02
C VAL A 425 -6.05 0.93 9.27
N ASP A 426 -4.85 1.40 9.63
CA ASP A 426 -4.15 2.46 8.93
C ASP A 426 -4.05 1.99 7.47
N PRO A 427 -4.77 2.61 6.53
CA PRO A 427 -4.73 2.17 5.14
C PRO A 427 -3.36 2.38 4.50
N ARG A 428 -2.53 3.22 5.11
CA ARG A 428 -1.12 3.40 4.81
C ARG A 428 -0.46 2.46 5.79
N GLY A 429 -0.40 1.16 5.44
CA GLY A 429 0.17 0.14 6.30
C GLY A 429 1.43 0.65 7.01
N ASP A 430 1.71 0.17 8.22
CA ASP A 430 2.63 0.79 9.21
C ASP A 430 4.03 1.23 8.69
N LEU A 431 4.41 0.84 7.47
CA LEU A 431 5.68 1.12 6.79
C LEU A 431 5.64 2.23 5.71
N CYS A 432 4.47 2.59 5.16
CA CYS A 432 4.36 3.49 4.00
C CYS A 432 4.81 4.92 4.31
N ALA A 433 5.72 5.46 3.50
CA ALA A 433 6.09 6.88 3.43
C ALA A 433 6.76 7.17 2.09
N VAL A 434 6.14 8.03 1.28
CA VAL A 434 6.68 8.42 -0.04
C VAL A 434 6.85 9.93 -0.11
N GLU A 435 8.01 10.36 -0.56
CA GLU A 435 8.35 11.76 -0.78
C GLU A 435 8.54 12.03 -2.28
N VAL A 436 7.81 13.01 -2.80
CA VAL A 436 8.01 13.54 -4.15
C VAL A 436 8.91 14.77 -4.05
N ILE A 437 10.00 14.77 -4.81
CA ILE A 437 10.95 15.88 -4.89
C ILE A 437 11.06 16.33 -6.33
N PHE A 438 10.73 17.58 -6.56
CA PHE A 438 11.05 18.29 -7.78
C PHE A 438 12.43 18.96 -7.63
N THR A 439 13.24 18.96 -8.68
CA THR A 439 14.55 19.62 -8.69
C THR A 439 14.67 20.45 -9.95
N VAL A 440 14.90 21.75 -9.78
CA VAL A 440 15.11 22.70 -10.87
C VAL A 440 16.48 22.45 -11.48
N GLN A 441 16.53 22.23 -12.79
CA GLN A 441 17.74 21.96 -13.55
C GLN A 441 18.37 23.25 -14.09
N GLU A 442 19.61 23.18 -14.60
CA GLU A 442 20.32 24.33 -15.16
C GLU A 442 19.63 24.94 -16.39
N ASP A 443 18.90 24.13 -17.15
CA ASP A 443 18.10 24.56 -18.30
C ASP A 443 16.75 25.21 -17.89
N GLY A 444 16.49 25.31 -16.59
CA GLY A 444 15.27 25.87 -16.02
C GLY A 444 14.07 24.91 -15.98
N ARG A 445 14.19 23.70 -16.55
CA ARG A 445 13.15 22.65 -16.45
C ARG A 445 13.26 21.92 -15.13
N THR A 446 12.18 21.26 -14.73
CA THR A 446 12.15 20.51 -13.47
C THR A 446 12.14 19.01 -13.70
N SER A 447 13.11 18.31 -13.07
CA SER A 447 13.05 16.86 -12.89
C SER A 447 12.22 16.50 -11.65
N VAL A 448 11.57 15.35 -11.63
CA VAL A 448 10.84 14.84 -10.46
C VAL A 448 11.36 13.47 -10.04
N CYS A 449 11.42 13.22 -8.73
CA CYS A 449 11.78 11.96 -8.13
C CYS A 449 10.77 11.62 -7.04
N ALA A 450 10.16 10.42 -7.09
CA ALA A 450 9.47 9.85 -5.93
C ALA A 450 10.37 8.80 -5.28
N HIS A 451 10.55 8.87 -3.97
CA HIS A 451 11.32 7.88 -3.22
C HIS A 451 10.72 7.64 -1.84
N GLY A 452 10.83 6.40 -1.35
CA GLY A 452 10.22 6.04 -0.08
C GLY A 452 9.99 4.54 0.04
N ASN A 453 9.07 4.17 0.92
CA ASN A 453 8.60 2.80 1.06
C ASN A 453 7.08 2.74 0.86
N LEU A 454 6.62 1.68 0.20
CA LEU A 454 5.21 1.35 0.04
C LEU A 454 4.64 0.73 1.31
N SER A 455 3.32 0.50 1.35
CA SER A 455 2.67 -0.19 2.46
C SER A 455 3.10 -1.66 2.58
N SER A 456 3.55 -2.26 1.47
CA SER A 456 4.20 -3.58 1.41
C SER A 456 5.59 -3.63 2.06
N GLY A 457 6.20 -2.48 2.35
CA GLY A 457 7.59 -2.38 2.80
C GLY A 457 8.61 -2.30 1.66
N GLU A 458 8.19 -2.49 0.40
CA GLU A 458 9.03 -2.32 -0.79
C GLU A 458 9.52 -0.88 -0.92
N ARG A 459 10.76 -0.70 -1.39
CA ARG A 459 11.31 0.62 -1.66
C ARG A 459 10.84 1.10 -3.03
N VAL A 460 10.33 2.32 -3.11
CA VAL A 460 10.03 2.99 -4.37
C VAL A 460 11.16 3.97 -4.71
N LEU A 461 11.59 3.96 -5.97
CA LEU A 461 12.42 5.00 -6.57
C LEU A 461 11.98 5.18 -8.03
N ALA A 462 11.34 6.30 -8.33
CA ALA A 462 10.92 6.67 -9.67
C ALA A 462 11.46 8.07 -9.99
N ARG A 463 11.98 8.27 -11.20
CA ARG A 463 12.52 9.57 -11.64
C ARG A 463 12.06 9.91 -13.05
N ALA A 464 11.81 11.19 -13.30
CA ALA A 464 11.64 11.75 -14.62
C ALA A 464 12.52 12.99 -14.76
N GLY A 465 13.35 13.01 -15.81
CA GLY A 465 14.29 14.09 -16.13
C GLY A 465 13.60 15.37 -16.61
N GLY A 466 14.40 16.41 -16.87
CA GLY A 466 13.91 17.72 -17.34
C GLY A 466 13.20 17.64 -18.70
N SER A 467 13.66 16.80 -19.63
CA SER A 467 13.03 16.54 -20.93
C SER A 467 11.68 15.82 -20.85
N GLY A 468 11.32 15.27 -19.68
CA GLY A 468 10.18 14.37 -19.52
C GLY A 468 10.50 12.90 -19.78
N ASP A 469 11.77 12.58 -20.06
CA ASP A 469 12.25 11.20 -20.15
C ASP A 469 12.31 10.57 -18.75
N ILE A 470 11.73 9.39 -18.61
CA ILE A 470 11.68 8.66 -17.34
C ILE A 470 12.93 7.79 -17.26
N GLU A 471 13.90 8.20 -16.43
CA GLU A 471 15.17 7.49 -16.23
C GLU A 471 15.17 6.67 -14.93
N GLY A 472 15.63 5.42 -15.00
CA GLY A 472 15.67 4.50 -13.86
C GLY A 472 16.61 3.31 -14.11
N THR A 473 17.34 2.91 -13.07
CA THR A 473 18.36 1.85 -13.12
C THR A 473 17.72 0.46 -13.21
N GLY A 474 17.83 -0.19 -14.37
CA GLY A 474 18.00 -1.66 -14.53
C GLY A 474 16.92 -2.65 -14.07
N ALA A 475 15.97 -2.26 -13.23
CA ALA A 475 14.82 -3.05 -12.79
C ALA A 475 13.53 -2.35 -13.22
N ASP A 476 12.53 -3.14 -13.60
CA ASP A 476 11.36 -2.74 -14.38
C ASP A 476 10.68 -1.45 -13.93
N TYR A 477 10.42 -0.59 -14.90
CA TYR A 477 9.68 0.66 -14.73
C TYR A 477 8.23 0.34 -14.32
N TRP A 478 7.89 0.56 -13.07
CA TRP A 478 6.51 0.64 -12.63
C TRP A 478 6.10 2.12 -12.59
N ILE A 479 5.63 2.63 -13.72
CA ILE A 479 4.26 3.12 -13.60
C ILE A 479 3.52 1.77 -13.66
N GLY A 480 2.95 1.25 -12.57
CA GLY A 480 2.03 0.12 -12.71
C GLY A 480 2.32 -1.35 -12.81
N ARG A 481 2.15 -2.03 -11.67
CA ARG A 481 1.99 -3.49 -11.57
C ARG A 481 0.58 -3.88 -11.14
N GLU A 482 0.04 -4.96 -11.68
CA GLU A 482 -1.12 -5.64 -11.10
C GLU A 482 -0.75 -6.22 -9.73
N THR A 483 -1.42 -5.80 -8.66
CA THR A 483 -1.42 -6.52 -7.38
C THR A 483 -2.87 -6.79 -6.95
N SER A 484 -3.07 -7.74 -6.03
CA SER A 484 -4.39 -8.08 -5.48
C SER A 484 -5.09 -6.93 -4.73
N THR A 485 -4.50 -5.74 -4.68
CA THR A 485 -4.98 -4.54 -3.97
C THR A 485 -5.18 -3.31 -4.87
N GLY A 486 -4.93 -3.38 -6.18
CA GLY A 486 -5.17 -2.27 -7.11
C GLY A 486 -4.17 -2.21 -8.27
N TRP A 487 -4.49 -1.38 -9.27
CA TRP A 487 -3.64 -1.16 -10.45
C TRP A 487 -2.64 -0.04 -10.24
N TRP A 488 -1.57 -0.09 -11.01
CA TRP A 488 -0.93 1.11 -11.52
C TRP A 488 -0.63 0.90 -13.02
N VAL A 489 -0.16 1.93 -13.75
CA VAL A 489 -0.10 1.93 -15.24
C VAL A 489 1.29 1.70 -15.88
N LYS A 490 1.64 0.58 -16.54
CA LYS A 490 2.90 0.46 -17.34
C LYS A 490 3.03 1.56 -18.40
N GLY A 491 3.87 2.56 -18.17
CA GLY A 491 4.18 3.58 -19.17
C GLY A 491 5.24 3.09 -20.15
N ARG A 492 4.82 2.59 -21.32
CA ARG A 492 5.69 2.57 -22.50
C ARG A 492 5.80 4.03 -22.97
N VAL A 493 7.01 4.60 -22.98
CA VAL A 493 7.27 5.77 -23.83
C VAL A 493 7.00 5.32 -25.26
N LEU A 494 5.85 5.72 -25.82
CA LEU A 494 5.66 5.63 -27.26
C LEU A 494 6.72 6.55 -27.88
N PRO A 495 7.49 6.08 -28.88
CA PRO A 495 8.34 6.98 -29.67
C PRO A 495 7.47 8.09 -30.26
N PRO A 496 8.06 9.23 -30.68
CA PRO A 496 7.34 10.21 -31.47
C PRO A 496 6.68 9.47 -32.65
N LEU A 497 5.40 9.74 -32.89
CA LEU A 497 4.76 9.38 -34.16
C LEU A 497 5.48 10.18 -35.25
N GLU A 498 6.53 9.60 -35.83
CA GLU A 498 6.95 9.97 -37.17
C GLU A 498 6.00 9.26 -38.14
N ASP A 499 5.18 10.08 -38.79
CA ASP A 499 4.63 9.74 -40.10
C ASP A 499 5.76 9.19 -40.98
N THR A 500 5.59 8.01 -41.55
CA THR A 500 5.79 7.76 -42.98
C THR A 500 5.46 6.31 -43.33
N ASP A 501 4.44 6.18 -44.18
CA ASP A 501 4.38 5.16 -45.22
C ASP A 501 5.74 5.05 -45.93
N SER A 502 6.36 3.88 -45.91
CA SER A 502 6.81 3.21 -47.14
C SER A 502 7.54 1.91 -46.84
N SER A 503 7.23 0.94 -47.70
CA SER A 503 7.79 -0.39 -47.85
C SER A 503 9.31 -0.44 -48.06
N SER A 504 9.87 -1.61 -47.69
CA SER A 504 11.00 -2.33 -48.30
C SER A 504 12.42 -2.17 -47.71
N SER A 505 12.99 -3.34 -47.36
CA SER A 505 14.43 -3.72 -47.32
C SER A 505 15.33 -2.93 -46.33
N TRP A 506 16.19 -3.53 -45.50
CA TRP A 506 17.30 -4.42 -45.85
C TRP A 506 17.78 -5.22 -44.63
N VAL A 507 18.17 -6.47 -44.92
CA VAL A 507 19.10 -7.31 -44.15
C VAL A 507 20.53 -6.93 -44.61
N ASP A 508 21.51 -7.07 -43.70
CA ASP A 508 22.96 -6.93 -43.92
C ASP A 508 23.55 -5.51 -44.10
N GLU A 509 24.11 -4.95 -43.01
CA GLU A 509 25.42 -4.27 -43.03
C GLU A 509 25.80 -3.75 -41.63
N ALA A 510 26.72 -4.44 -40.93
CA ALA A 510 27.76 -3.84 -40.07
C ALA A 510 28.60 -4.94 -39.37
N LEU A 511 29.17 -5.85 -40.16
CA LEU A 511 30.32 -6.68 -39.77
C LEU A 511 31.35 -6.65 -40.90
N SER A 512 32.04 -5.52 -41.08
CA SER A 512 33.37 -5.51 -41.71
C SER A 512 34.01 -4.12 -41.65
N SER A 513 34.93 -3.92 -40.69
CA SER A 513 36.21 -3.25 -40.97
C SER A 513 37.11 -3.34 -39.75
N SER A 514 37.95 -4.36 -39.73
CA SER A 514 39.19 -4.38 -38.97
C SER A 514 40.31 -3.75 -39.82
N SER A 515 41.05 -2.78 -39.29
CA SER A 515 42.51 -2.71 -39.47
C SER A 515 43.17 -1.64 -38.59
N SER A 516 44.03 -2.14 -37.68
CA SER A 516 45.35 -1.64 -37.27
C SER A 516 45.55 -0.18 -36.84
N SER A 517 45.95 0.01 -35.58
CA SER A 517 47.31 0.49 -35.28
C SER A 517 47.73 0.11 -33.86
N SER A 518 48.94 -0.42 -33.78
CA SER A 518 49.69 -0.89 -32.62
C SER A 518 50.03 0.21 -31.60
N SER A 519 49.80 -0.06 -30.32
CA SER A 519 50.69 0.37 -29.22
C SER A 519 50.45 -0.50 -27.98
N SER A 520 51.54 -1.07 -27.51
CA SER A 520 51.61 -2.06 -26.44
C SER A 520 51.17 -1.49 -25.09
N TYR A 521 50.06 -2.00 -24.56
CA TYR A 521 49.81 -2.00 -23.12
C TYR A 521 49.39 -3.41 -22.73
N ILE A 522 50.12 -4.00 -21.79
CA ILE A 522 49.72 -5.21 -21.08
C ILE A 522 48.48 -4.83 -20.28
N ILE A 523 47.29 -5.08 -20.84
CA ILE A 523 46.06 -5.06 -20.06
C ILE A 523 46.02 -6.42 -19.36
N ILE A 524 46.34 -6.42 -18.07
CA ILE A 524 45.93 -7.51 -17.19
C ILE A 524 44.40 -7.45 -17.19
N ILE A 525 43.76 -8.29 -18.00
CA ILE A 525 42.32 -8.53 -17.89
C ILE A 525 42.15 -9.32 -16.61
N ILE A 526 41.97 -8.62 -15.49
CA ILE A 526 41.29 -9.19 -14.35
C ILE A 526 39.84 -9.36 -14.83
N ILE A 527 39.48 -10.56 -15.27
CA ILE A 527 38.08 -10.94 -15.39
C ILE A 527 37.57 -11.00 -13.95
N ILE A 528 37.09 -9.86 -13.44
CA ILE A 528 36.23 -9.87 -12.26
C ILE A 528 34.92 -10.46 -12.77
N ILE A 529 34.77 -11.78 -12.68
CA ILE A 529 33.47 -12.41 -12.69
C ILE A 529 32.80 -11.90 -11.41
N ILE A 530 32.01 -10.83 -11.53
CA ILE A 530 31.12 -10.43 -10.44
C ILE A 530 30.04 -11.52 -10.40
N PRO A 531 29.96 -12.38 -9.38
CA PRO A 531 28.86 -13.31 -9.28
C PRO A 531 27.58 -12.49 -9.19
N SER A 532 26.62 -12.73 -10.08
CA SER A 532 25.29 -12.17 -9.97
C SER A 532 24.63 -12.78 -8.73
N HIS A 533 24.39 -11.96 -7.71
CA HIS A 533 23.81 -12.39 -6.44
C HIS A 533 22.28 -12.29 -6.49
N ALA A 534 21.60 -13.27 -5.89
CA ALA A 534 20.15 -13.23 -5.71
C ALA A 534 19.74 -12.16 -4.68
N THR A 535 18.58 -11.55 -4.89
CA THR A 535 18.09 -10.42 -4.10
C THR A 535 17.36 -10.90 -2.86
N LEU A 536 17.65 -10.30 -1.70
CA LEU A 536 16.93 -10.57 -0.47
C LEU A 536 15.52 -9.96 -0.51
N LEU A 537 14.50 -10.79 -0.33
CA LEU A 537 13.07 -10.46 -0.35
C LEU A 537 12.47 -10.27 1.04
N ALA A 538 12.88 -11.08 2.03
CA ALA A 538 12.39 -10.94 3.41
C ALA A 538 13.31 -11.61 4.43
N HIS A 539 13.23 -11.16 5.68
CA HIS A 539 13.69 -11.89 6.86
C HIS A 539 12.49 -12.33 7.70
N LEU A 540 12.47 -13.60 8.10
CA LEU A 540 11.41 -14.20 8.91
C LEU A 540 12.03 -14.83 10.15
N THR A 541 11.32 -14.76 11.28
CA THR A 541 11.65 -15.53 12.48
C THR A 541 10.46 -16.41 12.83
N ALA A 542 10.68 -17.71 12.89
CA ALA A 542 9.66 -18.71 13.16
C ALA A 542 9.14 -18.55 14.60
N LYS A 543 7.82 -18.60 14.76
CA LYS A 543 7.16 -18.45 16.06
C LYS A 543 6.91 -19.81 16.70
N SER A 544 7.21 -19.93 17.99
CA SER A 544 6.99 -21.17 18.75
C SER A 544 5.55 -21.30 19.22
N HIS A 545 4.92 -22.44 18.95
CA HIS A 545 3.54 -22.75 19.33
C HIS A 545 3.40 -24.20 19.78
N SER A 546 2.38 -24.54 20.57
CA SER A 546 2.04 -25.94 20.86
C SER A 546 1.46 -26.61 19.62
N LEU A 547 1.84 -27.86 19.34
CA LEU A 547 1.37 -28.61 18.17
C LEU A 547 -0.16 -28.80 18.18
N THR A 548 -0.73 -29.18 19.33
CA THR A 548 -2.17 -29.29 19.54
C THR A 548 -2.55 -28.81 20.95
N PRO A 549 -3.80 -28.39 21.19
CA PRO A 549 -4.26 -27.94 22.52
C PRO A 549 -4.11 -28.99 23.63
N ASP A 550 -4.18 -30.28 23.27
CA ASP A 550 -4.02 -31.43 24.16
C ASP A 550 -2.56 -31.84 24.40
N ARG A 551 -1.60 -31.21 23.70
CA ARG A 551 -0.15 -31.44 23.86
C ARG A 551 0.62 -30.11 23.98
N PRO A 552 0.42 -29.36 25.09
CA PRO A 552 1.03 -28.04 25.28
C PRO A 552 2.57 -28.08 25.34
N ASP A 553 3.14 -29.23 25.69
CA ASP A 553 4.58 -29.40 25.94
C ASP A 553 5.39 -29.70 24.67
N PHE A 554 4.74 -30.15 23.59
CA PHE A 554 5.40 -30.35 22.30
C PHE A 554 5.32 -29.06 21.47
N LYS A 555 6.44 -28.35 21.38
CA LYS A 555 6.53 -27.06 20.66
C LYS A 555 7.02 -27.26 19.23
N VAL A 556 6.37 -26.58 18.30
CA VAL A 556 6.77 -26.44 16.91
C VAL A 556 7.04 -24.98 16.58
N ARG A 557 7.97 -24.73 15.67
CA ARG A 557 8.30 -23.39 15.16
C ARG A 557 7.66 -23.19 13.80
N ARG A 558 6.64 -22.34 13.72
CA ARG A 558 5.96 -21.99 12.47
C ARG A 558 6.68 -20.86 11.76
N LEU A 559 7.19 -21.15 10.56
CA LEU A 559 7.88 -20.18 9.72
C LEU A 559 6.90 -19.45 8.80
N ILE A 560 6.05 -20.19 8.10
CA ILE A 560 4.96 -19.69 7.25
C ILE A 560 3.71 -20.57 7.44
N PRO A 561 2.49 -20.05 7.28
CA PRO A 561 2.16 -18.67 6.93
C PRO A 561 2.33 -17.70 8.10
N VAL A 562 2.88 -16.52 7.84
CA VAL A 562 2.89 -15.37 8.75
C VAL A 562 2.45 -14.11 7.99
N ILE A 563 2.11 -13.04 8.71
CA ILE A 563 1.68 -11.77 8.08
C ILE A 563 2.70 -11.28 7.06
N ALA A 564 4.00 -11.43 7.36
CA ALA A 564 5.09 -10.99 6.49
C ALA A 564 5.26 -11.83 5.20
N LYS A 565 4.89 -13.12 5.21
CA LYS A 565 5.04 -14.03 4.07
C LYS A 565 4.08 -15.23 4.22
N ARG A 566 3.21 -15.42 3.23
CA ARG A 566 2.21 -16.51 3.24
C ARG A 566 2.68 -17.78 2.52
N ALA A 567 3.57 -17.66 1.55
CA ALA A 567 4.20 -18.79 0.85
C ALA A 567 5.60 -18.42 0.36
N VAL A 568 6.43 -19.43 0.09
CA VAL A 568 7.72 -19.32 -0.60
C VAL A 568 7.75 -20.36 -1.72
N GLY A 569 7.79 -19.93 -2.97
CA GLY A 569 7.44 -20.83 -4.09
C GLY A 569 6.04 -21.45 -3.85
N PRO A 570 5.88 -22.78 -3.96
CA PRO A 570 4.61 -23.45 -3.62
C PRO A 570 4.47 -23.87 -2.16
N PHE A 571 5.45 -23.64 -1.30
CA PHE A 571 5.34 -23.94 0.12
C PHE A 571 4.46 -22.91 0.81
N VAL A 572 3.28 -23.32 1.28
CA VAL A 572 2.27 -22.46 1.93
C VAL A 572 2.22 -22.63 3.45
N PHE A 573 2.92 -23.64 3.95
CA PHE A 573 3.06 -23.95 5.38
C PHE A 573 4.41 -24.60 5.62
N VAL A 574 5.13 -24.16 6.65
CA VAL A 574 6.41 -24.76 7.09
C VAL A 574 6.49 -24.69 8.60
N ASP A 575 6.41 -25.84 9.24
CA ASP A 575 6.69 -26.03 10.66
C ASP A 575 8.00 -26.82 10.84
N HIS A 576 8.84 -26.34 11.77
CA HIS A 576 10.03 -27.04 12.25
C HIS A 576 9.75 -27.57 13.66
N PHE A 577 9.79 -28.89 13.83
CA PHE A 577 9.63 -29.54 15.13
C PHE A 577 10.95 -30.11 15.61
N GLY A 578 11.22 -29.98 16.92
CA GLY A 578 12.44 -30.45 17.53
C GLY A 578 13.65 -29.50 17.39
N PRO A 579 14.88 -29.98 17.66
CA PRO A 579 15.15 -31.29 18.24
C PRO A 579 14.56 -31.39 19.65
N VAL A 580 13.81 -32.46 19.93
CA VAL A 580 13.17 -32.70 21.22
C VAL A 580 13.32 -34.16 21.64
N ASP A 581 13.57 -34.39 22.94
CA ASP A 581 13.63 -35.74 23.49
C ASP A 581 12.19 -36.29 23.64
N VAL A 582 11.89 -37.30 22.84
CA VAL A 582 10.60 -37.98 22.76
C VAL A 582 10.57 -39.25 23.61
N GLY A 583 11.22 -39.25 24.78
CA GLY A 583 11.11 -40.30 25.80
C GLY A 583 9.67 -40.60 26.27
N ALA A 584 9.47 -41.06 27.51
CA ALA A 584 8.27 -41.77 27.98
C ALA A 584 6.86 -41.15 27.78
N SER A 585 6.68 -39.95 27.19
CA SER A 585 5.36 -39.43 26.79
C SER A 585 5.35 -38.24 25.80
N ASN A 586 6.49 -37.74 25.32
CA ASN A 586 6.59 -36.45 24.62
C ASN A 586 6.79 -36.56 23.10
N SER A 587 6.22 -37.58 22.44
CA SER A 587 6.31 -37.71 20.98
C SER A 587 5.24 -36.89 20.23
N MET A 588 5.51 -36.59 18.97
CA MET A 588 4.55 -36.03 18.02
C MET A 588 3.47 -37.06 17.75
N ASP A 589 2.22 -36.81 18.15
CA ASP A 589 1.14 -37.80 18.04
C ASP A 589 -0.17 -37.12 17.60
N VAL A 590 -0.35 -37.01 16.29
CA VAL A 590 -1.49 -36.32 15.67
C VAL A 590 -2.52 -37.34 15.21
N GLY A 591 -3.73 -37.24 15.77
CA GLY A 591 -4.85 -38.11 15.45
C GLY A 591 -5.39 -37.96 14.02
N PRO A 592 -6.37 -38.81 13.62
CA PRO A 592 -7.01 -38.70 12.31
C PRO A 592 -7.53 -37.29 12.05
N HIS A 593 -7.07 -36.69 10.96
CA HIS A 593 -7.48 -35.34 10.54
C HIS A 593 -7.47 -35.19 9.01
N PRO A 594 -8.33 -34.31 8.45
CA PRO A 594 -8.47 -34.17 7.00
C PRO A 594 -7.56 -33.09 6.40
N HIS A 595 -7.19 -33.26 5.11
CA HIS A 595 -6.64 -32.22 4.24
C HIS A 595 -7.31 -32.25 2.86
N ILE A 596 -7.34 -31.09 2.17
CA ILE A 596 -7.80 -30.91 0.79
C ILE A 596 -6.92 -29.85 0.07
N GLY A 597 -6.84 -29.90 -1.25
CA GLY A 597 -6.23 -28.84 -2.08
C GLY A 597 -4.71 -28.64 -1.90
N ILE A 598 -4.03 -29.52 -1.17
CA ILE A 598 -2.60 -29.44 -0.87
C ILE A 598 -1.90 -30.79 -1.03
N SER A 599 -0.57 -30.77 -1.04
CA SER A 599 0.26 -31.91 -0.67
C SER A 599 0.99 -31.61 0.65
N THR A 600 1.20 -32.63 1.48
CA THR A 600 2.04 -32.53 2.69
C THR A 600 3.37 -33.23 2.45
N LEU A 601 4.46 -32.60 2.88
CA LEU A 601 5.81 -33.13 2.89
C LEU A 601 6.28 -33.21 4.34
N THR A 602 6.56 -34.42 4.82
CA THR A 602 7.24 -34.67 6.10
C THR A 602 8.66 -35.11 5.82
N TYR A 603 9.65 -34.45 6.44
CA TYR A 603 11.07 -34.79 6.31
C TYR A 603 11.72 -34.88 7.69
N LEU A 604 12.44 -35.96 7.97
CA LEU A 604 13.06 -36.19 9.28
C LEU A 604 14.58 -36.00 9.26
N LEU A 605 15.08 -35.28 10.25
CA LEU A 605 16.51 -35.11 10.54
C LEU A 605 16.96 -36.13 11.60
N SER A 606 16.08 -36.44 12.56
CA SER A 606 16.22 -37.53 13.53
C SER A 606 14.85 -38.01 14.02
N GLY A 607 14.80 -39.22 14.58
CA GLY A 607 13.56 -39.83 15.10
C GLY A 607 12.84 -40.68 14.07
N ALA A 608 11.58 -41.00 14.35
CA ALA A 608 10.72 -41.80 13.47
C ALA A 608 9.24 -41.47 13.72
N ILE A 609 8.40 -41.55 12.67
CA ILE A 609 6.94 -41.31 12.75
C ILE A 609 6.21 -42.37 11.92
N VAL A 610 5.09 -42.91 12.41
CA VAL A 610 4.20 -43.76 11.59
C VAL A 610 3.10 -42.91 10.96
N HIS A 611 3.00 -42.93 9.64
CA HIS A 611 1.90 -42.31 8.88
C HIS A 611 0.88 -43.37 8.46
N ARG A 612 -0.40 -43.06 8.64
CA ARG A 612 -1.51 -43.85 8.06
C ARG A 612 -2.57 -42.94 7.46
N ASP A 613 -3.15 -43.33 6.33
CA ASP A 613 -4.19 -42.54 5.68
C ASP A 613 -5.32 -43.35 5.02
N SER A 614 -6.35 -42.63 4.59
CA SER A 614 -7.53 -43.18 3.92
C SER A 614 -7.28 -43.72 2.50
N THR A 615 -6.09 -43.55 1.92
CA THR A 615 -5.69 -44.23 0.68
C THR A 615 -5.23 -45.67 0.93
N GLY A 616 -5.03 -46.02 2.21
CA GLY A 616 -4.50 -47.31 2.65
C GLY A 616 -2.99 -47.31 2.88
N ALA A 617 -2.34 -46.14 2.84
CA ALA A 617 -0.93 -46.04 3.18
C ALA A 617 -0.70 -46.33 4.68
N ASP A 618 0.34 -47.11 4.98
CA ASP A 618 0.88 -47.34 6.33
C ASP A 618 2.41 -47.40 6.19
N ALA A 619 3.09 -46.33 6.58
CA ALA A 619 4.52 -46.17 6.36
C ALA A 619 5.19 -45.53 7.58
N THR A 620 6.34 -46.06 7.98
CA THR A 620 7.17 -45.43 9.01
C THR A 620 8.26 -44.61 8.33
N ILE A 621 8.29 -43.31 8.59
CA ILE A 621 9.35 -42.41 8.12
C ILE A 621 10.50 -42.40 9.13
N LEU A 622 11.73 -42.51 8.63
CA LEU A 622 13.01 -42.51 9.35
C LEU A 622 13.89 -41.31 8.91
N PRO A 623 15.05 -41.08 9.54
CA PRO A 623 15.89 -39.92 9.23
C PRO A 623 16.42 -39.90 7.79
N GLY A 624 16.22 -38.78 7.12
CA GLY A 624 16.57 -38.52 5.73
C GLY A 624 15.57 -39.05 4.71
N GLU A 625 14.46 -39.65 5.15
CA GLU A 625 13.35 -40.09 4.30
C GLU A 625 12.28 -39.00 4.18
N VAL A 626 11.43 -39.13 3.17
CA VAL A 626 10.33 -38.19 2.88
C VAL A 626 9.02 -38.94 2.76
N ASN A 627 7.99 -38.43 3.44
CA ASN A 627 6.60 -38.78 3.11
C ASN A 627 5.98 -37.63 2.33
N TRP A 628 5.52 -37.91 1.11
CA TRP A 628 4.76 -37.00 0.28
C TRP A 628 3.33 -37.50 0.13
N MET A 629 2.36 -36.81 0.73
CA MET A 629 0.94 -37.12 0.61
C MET A 629 0.23 -36.02 -0.17
N THR A 630 -0.33 -36.36 -1.32
CA THR A 630 -1.18 -35.43 -2.08
C THR A 630 -2.63 -35.63 -1.65
N ALA A 631 -3.25 -34.59 -1.07
CA ALA A 631 -4.61 -34.66 -0.55
C ALA A 631 -5.67 -34.49 -1.65
N GLY A 632 -5.45 -33.58 -2.59
CA GLY A 632 -6.39 -33.27 -3.68
C GLY A 632 -7.81 -33.05 -3.15
N LYS A 633 -8.78 -33.78 -3.70
CA LYS A 633 -10.20 -33.70 -3.28
C LYS A 633 -10.49 -34.15 -1.84
N GLY A 634 -9.52 -34.78 -1.15
CA GLY A 634 -9.62 -35.09 0.27
C GLY A 634 -8.91 -36.38 0.70
N VAL A 635 -8.18 -36.29 1.82
CA VAL A 635 -7.58 -37.43 2.54
C VAL A 635 -7.72 -37.22 4.04
N VAL A 636 -7.94 -38.29 4.80
CA VAL A 636 -7.85 -38.29 6.27
C VAL A 636 -6.65 -39.11 6.67
N HIS A 637 -5.76 -38.57 7.52
CA HIS A 637 -4.55 -39.25 7.95
C HIS A 637 -4.18 -39.01 9.41
N SER A 638 -3.24 -39.80 9.93
CA SER A 638 -2.65 -39.66 11.26
C SER A 638 -1.13 -39.82 11.22
N GLU A 639 -0.44 -39.11 12.10
CA GLU A 639 1.02 -39.13 12.24
C GLU A 639 1.39 -39.49 13.69
N ARG A 640 1.95 -40.67 13.92
CA ARG A 640 2.08 -41.33 15.22
C ARG A 640 3.55 -41.58 15.56
N GLY A 641 4.17 -40.68 16.31
CA GLY A 641 5.54 -40.83 16.81
C GLY A 641 5.67 -41.80 17.99
N ASN A 642 4.61 -41.96 18.80
CA ASN A 642 4.61 -42.90 19.92
C ASN A 642 4.74 -44.36 19.46
N GLU A 643 4.10 -44.71 18.34
CA GLU A 643 4.17 -46.05 17.75
C GLU A 643 5.55 -46.34 17.15
N ALA A 644 6.29 -45.31 16.75
CA ALA A 644 7.63 -45.42 16.19
C ALA A 644 8.76 -45.36 17.24
N LEU A 645 8.47 -45.19 18.54
CA LEU A 645 9.50 -45.04 19.58
C LEU A 645 10.50 -46.20 19.65
N GLY A 646 10.07 -47.41 19.28
CA GLY A 646 10.94 -48.58 19.20
C GLY A 646 12.00 -48.47 18.09
N GLN A 647 11.75 -47.66 17.06
CA GLN A 647 12.65 -47.46 15.92
C GLN A 647 13.70 -46.36 16.18
N ILE A 648 13.49 -45.51 17.20
CA ILE A 648 14.40 -44.41 17.51
C ILE A 648 15.56 -44.91 18.37
N LYS A 649 16.78 -44.84 17.81
CA LYS A 649 18.03 -45.09 18.54
C LYS A 649 18.35 -43.90 19.45
N PRO A 650 18.73 -44.14 20.73
CA PRO A 650 19.21 -43.06 21.60
C PRO A 650 20.48 -42.39 21.04
N ASP A 651 20.60 -41.08 21.26
CA ASP A 651 21.81 -40.31 20.97
C ASP A 651 22.94 -40.61 21.98
N ALA A 652 24.06 -39.87 21.87
CA ALA A 652 25.23 -40.04 22.75
C ALA A 652 24.92 -39.79 24.24
N ASP A 653 23.88 -39.03 24.55
CA ASP A 653 23.43 -38.73 25.92
C ASP A 653 22.30 -39.68 26.37
N GLY A 654 21.95 -40.69 25.56
CA GLY A 654 20.90 -41.67 25.85
C GLY A 654 19.48 -41.17 25.58
N LYS A 655 19.30 -40.05 24.87
CA LYS A 655 17.99 -39.45 24.58
C LYS A 655 17.44 -39.90 23.24
N LYS A 656 16.13 -40.08 23.13
CA LYS A 656 15.48 -40.43 21.86
C LYS A 656 14.99 -39.15 21.20
N MET A 657 15.73 -38.63 20.23
CA MET A 657 15.42 -37.34 19.63
C MET A 657 14.45 -37.46 18.45
N LEU A 658 13.51 -36.52 18.35
CA LEU A 658 12.70 -36.28 17.16
C LEU A 658 12.99 -34.86 16.65
N HIS A 659 13.28 -34.74 15.36
CA HIS A 659 13.63 -33.48 14.71
C HIS A 659 13.28 -33.55 13.23
N GLY A 660 12.53 -32.59 12.72
CA GLY A 660 12.13 -32.60 11.31
C GLY A 660 11.31 -31.38 10.89
N MET A 661 10.85 -31.45 9.65
CA MET A 661 10.07 -30.43 8.97
C MET A 661 8.72 -31.02 8.54
N GLN A 662 7.64 -30.26 8.78
CA GLN A 662 6.33 -30.50 8.19
C GLN A 662 6.00 -29.33 7.27
N CYS A 663 5.81 -29.62 5.99
CA CYS A 663 5.56 -28.60 4.97
C CYS A 663 4.26 -28.89 4.22
N TRP A 664 3.51 -27.86 3.85
CA TRP A 664 2.39 -28.00 2.92
C TRP A 664 2.69 -27.26 1.63
N VAL A 665 2.33 -27.89 0.53
CA VAL A 665 2.58 -27.44 -0.83
C VAL A 665 1.23 -27.23 -1.51
N GLY A 666 0.97 -26.03 -2.02
CA GLY A 666 -0.26 -25.72 -2.74
C GLY A 666 -0.39 -26.54 -4.02
N LEU A 667 -1.60 -27.06 -4.30
CA LEU A 667 -1.92 -27.65 -5.60
C LEU A 667 -2.49 -26.57 -6.53
N PRO A 668 -2.05 -26.47 -7.80
CA PRO A 668 -2.65 -25.56 -8.76
C PRO A 668 -4.15 -25.76 -8.81
N LYS A 669 -4.90 -24.69 -9.06
CA LYS A 669 -6.37 -24.70 -9.04
C LYS A 669 -6.99 -25.82 -9.86
N GLU A 670 -6.42 -26.09 -11.03
CA GLU A 670 -6.88 -27.13 -11.95
C GLU A 670 -6.68 -28.55 -11.38
N GLN A 671 -5.89 -28.67 -10.32
CA GLN A 671 -5.48 -29.90 -9.66
C GLN A 671 -5.92 -29.98 -8.18
N GLU A 672 -6.66 -29.00 -7.66
CA GLU A 672 -7.18 -29.05 -6.28
C GLU A 672 -8.08 -30.27 -6.03
N ASP A 673 -8.76 -30.78 -7.07
CA ASP A 673 -9.69 -31.92 -7.00
C ASP A 673 -9.08 -33.27 -7.45
N ILE A 674 -7.75 -33.38 -7.58
CA ILE A 674 -7.12 -34.67 -7.96
C ILE A 674 -7.37 -35.78 -6.94
N HIS A 675 -7.22 -37.03 -7.36
CA HIS A 675 -7.30 -38.15 -6.45
C HIS A 675 -6.15 -38.13 -5.44
N PRO A 676 -6.41 -38.45 -4.16
CA PRO A 676 -5.36 -38.50 -3.16
C PRO A 676 -4.36 -39.62 -3.46
N SER A 677 -3.09 -39.39 -3.15
CA SER A 677 -2.00 -40.36 -3.32
C SER A 677 -0.94 -40.20 -2.22
N PHE A 678 -0.15 -41.25 -2.01
CA PHE A 678 0.92 -41.27 -1.03
C PHE A 678 2.18 -41.87 -1.64
N HIS A 679 3.32 -41.21 -1.41
CA HIS A 679 4.64 -41.58 -1.89
C HIS A 679 5.64 -41.50 -0.74
N HIS A 680 6.27 -42.64 -0.42
CA HIS A 680 7.37 -42.72 0.53
C HIS A 680 8.69 -42.76 -0.24
N ILE A 681 9.63 -41.91 0.13
CA ILE A 681 10.93 -41.78 -0.52
C ILE A 681 12.00 -42.13 0.51
N ASP A 682 12.71 -43.21 0.24
CA ASP A 682 13.80 -43.66 1.08
C ASP A 682 14.98 -42.67 1.00
N HIS A 683 15.81 -42.67 2.04
CA HIS A 683 17.00 -41.84 2.15
C HIS A 683 17.93 -41.94 0.92
N HIS A 684 18.04 -43.12 0.32
CA HIS A 684 18.92 -43.38 -0.83
C HIS A 684 18.35 -42.86 -2.17
N GLN A 685 17.08 -42.46 -2.20
CA GLN A 685 16.41 -41.92 -3.39
C GLN A 685 16.48 -40.38 -3.44
N THR A 686 16.89 -39.74 -2.33
CA THR A 686 17.29 -38.33 -2.34
C THR A 686 18.66 -38.15 -2.99
N LEU A 687 18.95 -36.97 -3.54
CA LEU A 687 20.16 -36.74 -4.33
C LEU A 687 21.23 -36.01 -3.52
N ASP A 688 22.45 -36.56 -3.45
CA ASP A 688 23.61 -35.84 -2.93
C ASP A 688 24.02 -34.75 -3.92
N VAL A 689 24.04 -33.50 -3.46
CA VAL A 689 24.41 -32.30 -4.22
C VAL A 689 25.53 -31.53 -3.52
N SER A 690 26.28 -32.18 -2.63
CA SER A 690 27.34 -31.56 -1.83
C SER A 690 28.36 -30.85 -2.70
N GLU A 691 28.86 -31.53 -3.74
CA GLU A 691 29.84 -30.95 -4.66
C GLU A 691 29.25 -29.86 -5.56
N ASN A 692 27.96 -29.90 -5.88
CA ASN A 692 27.29 -28.88 -6.67
C ASN A 692 27.15 -27.55 -5.90
N LEU A 693 27.04 -27.61 -4.58
CA LEU A 693 26.78 -26.46 -3.71
C LEU A 693 28.06 -25.88 -3.07
N ARG A 694 29.09 -26.70 -2.87
CA ARG A 694 30.27 -26.37 -2.06
C ARG A 694 31.11 -25.25 -2.68
N GLU A 695 31.29 -24.16 -1.95
CA GLU A 695 32.28 -23.12 -2.26
C GLU A 695 33.55 -23.29 -1.42
N LEU A 696 33.40 -23.56 -0.12
CA LEU A 696 34.50 -23.66 0.83
C LEU A 696 34.19 -24.64 1.95
N GLY A 697 35.21 -25.32 2.45
CA GLY A 697 35.12 -26.17 3.64
C GLY A 697 34.40 -27.49 3.39
N GLU A 698 34.02 -28.15 4.49
CA GLU A 698 33.27 -29.40 4.47
C GLU A 698 31.77 -29.10 4.51
N VAL A 699 31.06 -29.63 3.52
CA VAL A 699 29.62 -29.44 3.27
C VAL A 699 29.01 -30.80 2.95
N SER A 700 27.86 -31.10 3.54
CA SER A 700 26.98 -32.21 3.15
C SER A 700 25.65 -31.61 2.70
N GLY A 701 25.32 -31.73 1.42
CA GLY A 701 24.15 -31.13 0.81
C GLY A 701 23.29 -32.18 0.12
N ARG A 702 21.98 -32.13 0.34
CA ARG A 702 21.04 -33.12 -0.19
C ARG A 702 19.78 -32.47 -0.73
N LEU A 703 19.37 -32.87 -1.92
CA LEU A 703 18.12 -32.49 -2.56
C LEU A 703 17.03 -33.51 -2.24
N ILE A 704 16.01 -33.03 -1.52
CA ILE A 704 14.94 -33.79 -0.89
C ILE A 704 13.74 -33.96 -1.83
N VAL A 705 13.39 -32.89 -2.53
CA VAL A 705 12.33 -32.89 -3.56
C VAL A 705 12.69 -31.89 -4.65
N GLY A 706 12.21 -32.14 -5.87
CA GLY A 706 12.30 -31.21 -6.98
C GLY A 706 13.69 -31.14 -7.60
N ARG A 707 14.07 -29.96 -8.09
CA ARG A 707 15.35 -29.75 -8.77
C ARG A 707 15.96 -28.38 -8.50
N ILE A 708 17.29 -28.29 -8.56
CA ILE A 708 18.02 -27.02 -8.59
C ILE A 708 18.86 -26.93 -9.88
N PRO A 709 19.28 -25.72 -10.30
CA PRO A 709 20.12 -25.59 -11.48
C PRO A 709 21.40 -26.45 -11.37
N GLY A 710 21.66 -27.26 -12.38
CA GLY A 710 22.83 -28.13 -12.43
C GLY A 710 22.69 -29.47 -11.69
N SER A 711 21.52 -29.81 -11.13
CA SER A 711 21.20 -31.15 -10.62
C SER A 711 20.12 -31.84 -11.45
N PRO A 712 20.04 -33.18 -11.45
CA PRO A 712 18.82 -33.86 -11.87
C PRO A 712 17.67 -33.58 -10.89
N GLU A 713 16.45 -33.90 -11.32
CA GLU A 713 15.24 -33.86 -10.49
C GLU A 713 15.14 -35.13 -9.62
N VAL A 714 14.63 -35.00 -8.40
CA VAL A 714 14.37 -36.15 -7.52
C VAL A 714 13.18 -36.94 -8.07
N GLU A 715 13.41 -38.21 -8.43
CA GLU A 715 12.37 -39.07 -8.96
C GLU A 715 11.40 -39.59 -7.88
N GLY A 716 10.19 -39.96 -8.28
CA GLY A 716 9.21 -40.65 -7.41
C GLY A 716 8.28 -39.75 -6.61
N ILE A 717 8.48 -38.43 -6.61
CA ILE A 717 7.62 -37.44 -5.94
C ILE A 717 6.75 -36.70 -6.98
N PRO A 718 5.41 -36.83 -6.95
CA PRO A 718 4.52 -36.16 -7.89
C PRO A 718 4.26 -34.71 -7.44
N HIS A 719 5.26 -33.84 -7.48
CA HIS A 719 5.02 -32.41 -7.27
C HIS A 719 4.32 -31.78 -8.49
N HIS A 720 3.38 -30.88 -8.21
CA HIS A 720 2.49 -30.28 -9.20
C HIS A 720 2.88 -28.85 -9.59
N TRP A 721 4.00 -28.36 -9.05
CA TRP A 721 4.52 -27.03 -9.29
C TRP A 721 6.05 -27.03 -9.21
N PRO A 722 6.78 -26.21 -10.02
CA PRO A 722 8.23 -26.16 -9.95
C PRO A 722 8.72 -25.77 -8.55
N MET A 723 9.53 -26.64 -7.94
CA MET A 723 9.96 -26.50 -6.56
C MET A 723 11.28 -27.21 -6.27
N PHE A 724 11.84 -26.93 -5.10
CA PHE A 724 12.92 -27.72 -4.50
C PHE A 724 12.92 -27.61 -2.98
N MET A 725 13.51 -28.60 -2.32
CA MET A 725 13.91 -28.54 -0.91
C MET A 725 15.27 -29.21 -0.74
N LEU A 726 16.17 -28.54 -0.03
CA LEU A 726 17.53 -28.97 0.28
C LEU A 726 17.71 -29.05 1.79
N ASP A 727 18.56 -29.98 2.20
CA ASP A 727 19.10 -30.08 3.55
C ASP A 727 20.62 -29.97 3.46
N ILE A 728 21.20 -28.98 4.14
CA ILE A 728 22.62 -28.64 4.02
C ILE A 728 23.24 -28.53 5.40
N GLU A 729 24.24 -29.37 5.68
CA GLU A 729 25.12 -29.28 6.84
C GLU A 729 26.46 -28.65 6.44
N LEU A 730 26.92 -27.71 7.27
CA LEU A 730 28.16 -26.98 7.08
C LEU A 730 29.05 -27.11 8.34
N ALA A 731 30.29 -27.55 8.15
CA ALA A 731 31.31 -27.48 9.20
C ALA A 731 31.68 -26.03 9.57
N LYS A 732 32.41 -25.84 10.67
CA LYS A 732 32.65 -24.53 11.32
C LYS A 732 33.20 -23.42 10.41
N THR A 733 33.87 -23.77 9.33
CA THR A 733 34.50 -22.81 8.40
C THR A 733 34.19 -23.24 6.97
N SER A 734 32.91 -23.20 6.61
CA SER A 734 32.41 -23.68 5.33
C SER A 734 31.42 -22.68 4.71
N SER A 735 31.31 -22.69 3.38
CA SER A 735 30.29 -21.95 2.64
C SER A 735 29.76 -22.71 1.43
N VAL A 736 28.52 -22.42 1.07
CA VAL A 736 27.84 -22.93 -0.12
C VAL A 736 27.31 -21.79 -0.97
N ALA A 737 27.24 -22.02 -2.28
CA ALA A 737 26.48 -21.23 -3.24
C ALA A 737 25.28 -22.05 -3.70
N ILE A 738 24.09 -21.64 -3.30
CA ILE A 738 22.86 -22.34 -3.67
C ILE A 738 22.33 -21.70 -4.94
N PRO A 739 22.29 -22.42 -6.08
CA PRO A 739 21.79 -21.85 -7.32
C PRO A 739 20.28 -21.67 -7.25
N ILE A 740 19.79 -20.61 -7.87
CA ILE A 740 18.36 -20.31 -7.97
C ILE A 740 17.99 -20.12 -9.44
N ASP A 741 16.92 -20.79 -9.88
CA ASP A 741 16.39 -20.64 -11.24
C ASP A 741 15.79 -19.25 -11.44
N GLU A 742 15.74 -18.78 -12.69
CA GLU A 742 15.05 -17.55 -13.05
C GLU A 742 13.59 -17.60 -12.56
N ASN A 743 13.13 -16.50 -11.97
CA ASN A 743 11.77 -16.36 -11.40
C ASN A 743 11.46 -17.28 -10.22
N HIS A 744 12.42 -18.01 -9.64
CA HIS A 744 12.17 -18.79 -8.42
C HIS A 744 12.39 -17.94 -7.16
N GLU A 745 11.67 -18.28 -6.11
CA GLU A 745 11.98 -17.88 -4.74
C GLU A 745 12.80 -18.98 -4.04
N LEU A 746 13.61 -18.58 -3.06
CA LEU A 746 14.45 -19.47 -2.26
C LEU A 746 14.49 -18.97 -0.82
N GLY A 747 13.99 -19.76 0.13
CA GLY A 747 14.13 -19.53 1.56
C GLY A 747 15.30 -20.31 2.15
N VAL A 748 16.23 -19.64 2.83
CA VAL A 748 17.29 -20.25 3.66
C VAL A 748 16.82 -20.23 5.11
N TYR A 749 16.47 -21.37 5.67
CA TYR A 749 16.01 -21.51 7.06
C TYR A 749 17.06 -22.18 7.94
N VAL A 750 17.37 -21.60 9.10
CA VAL A 750 18.38 -22.13 10.01
C VAL A 750 17.75 -23.11 11.00
N VAL A 751 18.16 -24.37 10.89
CA VAL A 751 17.71 -25.47 11.75
C VAL A 751 18.63 -25.66 12.95
N GLN A 752 19.94 -25.46 12.76
CA GLN A 752 20.96 -25.57 13.80
C GLN A 752 22.11 -24.58 13.53
N GLY A 753 22.70 -24.05 14.60
CA GLY A 753 23.85 -23.14 14.54
C GLY A 753 23.49 -21.75 14.04
N ARG A 754 24.47 -21.08 13.44
CA ARG A 754 24.35 -19.72 12.94
C ARG A 754 25.09 -19.54 11.62
N VAL A 755 24.46 -18.84 10.68
CA VAL A 755 25.02 -18.57 9.35
C VAL A 755 24.92 -17.10 8.98
N ALA A 756 25.74 -16.67 8.03
CA ALA A 756 25.52 -15.46 7.26
C ALA A 756 25.02 -15.85 5.86
N SER A 757 24.01 -15.16 5.34
CA SER A 757 23.33 -15.50 4.10
C SER A 757 23.17 -14.30 3.16
N GLY A 758 23.36 -14.53 1.86
CA GLY A 758 23.23 -13.53 0.79
C GLY A 758 24.42 -12.56 0.69
N SER A 759 24.35 -11.62 -0.25
CA SER A 759 25.40 -10.60 -0.47
C SER A 759 25.49 -9.56 0.66
N GLU A 760 24.38 -9.35 1.38
CA GLU A 760 24.32 -8.47 2.55
C GLU A 760 24.90 -9.13 3.81
N GLU A 761 25.28 -10.40 3.73
CA GLU A 761 25.78 -11.22 4.85
C GLU A 761 24.89 -11.19 6.09
N ALA A 762 23.56 -11.21 5.89
CA ALA A 762 22.61 -11.20 6.97
C ALA A 762 22.82 -12.39 7.90
N THR A 763 23.01 -12.12 9.18
CA THR A 763 23.25 -13.13 10.21
C THR A 763 21.92 -13.75 10.63
N LEU A 764 21.82 -15.08 10.57
CA LEU A 764 20.62 -15.85 10.87
C LEU A 764 20.89 -16.85 12.00
N ASP A 765 20.04 -16.82 13.02
CA ASP A 765 20.03 -17.76 14.15
C ASP A 765 19.01 -18.89 13.92
N VAL A 766 19.07 -19.94 14.76
CA VAL A 766 18.09 -21.03 14.73
C VAL A 766 16.66 -20.51 14.79
N GLY A 767 15.85 -20.88 13.80
CA GLY A 767 14.48 -20.40 13.66
C GLY A 767 14.32 -19.17 12.75
N ASP A 768 15.41 -18.55 12.32
CA ASP A 768 15.36 -17.49 11.32
C ASP A 768 15.40 -18.04 9.90
N ALA A 769 14.79 -17.30 8.97
CA ALA A 769 14.96 -17.49 7.54
C ALA A 769 15.22 -16.18 6.81
N SER A 770 15.98 -16.28 5.73
CA SER A 770 16.03 -15.26 4.67
C SER A 770 15.38 -15.81 3.41
N ILE A 771 14.48 -15.05 2.81
CA ILE A 771 13.86 -15.38 1.53
C ILE A 771 14.52 -14.54 0.45
N TYR A 772 14.90 -15.17 -0.65
CA TYR A 772 15.56 -14.58 -1.81
C TYR A 772 14.73 -14.81 -3.07
N THR A 773 14.97 -13.99 -4.08
CA THR A 773 14.43 -14.14 -5.43
C THR A 773 15.51 -13.85 -6.47
N HIS A 774 15.38 -14.46 -7.65
CA HIS A 774 16.25 -14.18 -8.78
C HIS A 774 15.75 -12.92 -9.54
N GLU A 775 16.34 -11.74 -9.31
CA GLU A 775 15.98 -10.49 -10.02
C GLU A 775 17.15 -9.89 -10.82
N GLY A 776 16.89 -9.49 -12.07
CA GLY A 776 17.81 -8.72 -12.92
C GLY A 776 17.96 -9.22 -14.37
N LYS A 777 18.41 -8.35 -15.30
CA LYS A 777 18.78 -8.66 -16.70
C LYS A 777 20.13 -9.41 -16.85
N ALA A 778 20.67 -9.95 -15.76
CA ALA A 778 21.93 -10.69 -15.82
C ALA A 778 21.68 -12.03 -16.54
N LYS A 779 22.39 -12.29 -17.64
CA LYS A 779 22.38 -13.61 -18.28
C LYS A 779 23.25 -14.56 -17.45
N GLY A 780 22.66 -15.61 -16.86
CA GLY A 780 23.39 -16.67 -16.15
C GLY A 780 22.79 -17.02 -14.77
N ALA A 781 23.13 -18.19 -14.24
CA ALA A 781 22.62 -18.67 -12.96
C ALA A 781 23.09 -17.78 -11.79
N GLN A 782 22.14 -17.24 -11.00
CA GLN A 782 22.43 -16.59 -9.72
C GLN A 782 22.55 -17.62 -8.60
N SER A 783 23.25 -17.26 -7.54
CA SER A 783 23.35 -18.08 -6.33
C SER A 783 23.21 -17.27 -5.05
N VAL A 784 22.57 -17.86 -4.04
CA VAL A 784 22.57 -17.38 -2.66
C VAL A 784 23.75 -18.02 -1.93
N ARG A 785 24.68 -17.19 -1.46
CA ARG A 785 25.80 -17.67 -0.64
C ARG A 785 25.34 -17.83 0.81
N VAL A 786 25.68 -18.96 1.44
CA VAL A 786 25.49 -19.21 2.88
C VAL A 786 26.81 -19.65 3.47
N LYS A 787 27.25 -19.01 4.57
CA LYS A 787 28.52 -19.34 5.24
C LYS A 787 28.32 -19.46 6.75
N THR A 788 29.11 -20.32 7.39
CA THR A 788 29.10 -20.45 8.84
C THR A 788 29.79 -19.27 9.54
N LEU A 789 29.38 -18.98 10.77
CA LEU A 789 29.99 -17.95 11.61
C LEU A 789 30.83 -18.55 12.75
N GLY A 790 31.69 -19.51 12.43
CA GLY A 790 32.65 -20.12 13.36
C GLY A 790 32.14 -21.35 14.12
N GLU A 791 30.92 -21.81 13.82
CA GLU A 791 30.32 -23.03 14.39
C GLU A 791 29.67 -23.90 13.31
N HIS A 792 29.39 -25.15 13.65
CA HIS A 792 28.66 -26.06 12.75
C HIS A 792 27.22 -25.55 12.59
N ALA A 793 26.73 -25.54 11.36
CA ALA A 793 25.37 -25.11 11.06
C ALA A 793 24.64 -26.10 10.15
N ARG A 794 23.32 -26.19 10.29
CA ARG A 794 22.44 -26.92 9.39
C ARG A 794 21.32 -26.01 8.93
N VAL A 795 21.15 -25.89 7.62
CA VAL A 795 20.11 -25.08 6.99
C VAL A 795 19.23 -25.96 6.11
N VAL A 796 17.93 -25.69 6.14
CA VAL A 796 16.97 -26.22 5.17
C VAL A 796 16.67 -25.12 4.18
N VAL A 797 16.83 -25.40 2.91
CA VAL A 797 16.62 -24.42 1.85
C VAL A 797 15.47 -24.88 0.97
N PHE A 798 14.44 -24.08 0.81
CA PHE A 798 13.23 -24.49 0.09
C PHE A 798 12.72 -23.36 -0.79
N GLY A 799 12.17 -23.71 -1.93
CA GLY A 799 11.85 -22.71 -2.94
C GLY A 799 11.16 -23.28 -4.14
N GLY A 800 10.95 -22.43 -5.13
CA GLY A 800 10.17 -22.79 -6.31
C GLY A 800 9.69 -21.56 -7.05
N LEU A 801 9.04 -21.80 -8.19
CA LEU A 801 8.31 -20.76 -8.89
C LEU A 801 7.22 -20.22 -7.95
N PRO A 802 7.06 -18.89 -7.78
CA PRO A 802 6.01 -18.30 -6.96
C PRO A 802 4.64 -18.89 -7.27
N PHE A 803 3.92 -19.29 -6.23
CA PHE A 803 2.62 -19.93 -6.37
C PHE A 803 1.50 -18.88 -6.43
N PRO A 804 0.73 -18.79 -7.53
CA PRO A 804 -0.13 -17.64 -7.83
C PRO A 804 -1.40 -17.56 -6.98
N GLU A 805 -1.86 -18.68 -6.39
CA GLU A 805 -3.11 -18.74 -5.63
C GLU A 805 -2.87 -19.11 -4.16
N ILE A 806 -3.01 -18.13 -3.24
CA ILE A 806 -2.96 -18.40 -1.79
C ILE A 806 -4.26 -17.93 -1.14
N LYS A 807 -5.27 -18.81 -1.10
CA LYS A 807 -6.50 -18.61 -0.33
C LYS A 807 -6.48 -19.53 0.88
N LEU A 808 -5.84 -19.07 1.95
CA LEU A 808 -5.91 -19.73 3.25
C LEU A 808 -7.17 -19.22 3.97
N GLU A 809 -8.25 -19.99 3.93
CA GLU A 809 -9.44 -19.72 4.73
C GLU A 809 -9.36 -20.55 6.02
N PRO A 810 -9.31 -19.92 7.21
CA PRO A 810 -9.24 -20.67 8.47
C PRO A 810 -10.60 -21.34 8.76
N PHE A 811 -10.60 -22.67 8.91
CA PHE A 811 -11.76 -23.44 9.39
C PHE A 811 -11.35 -24.33 10.57
N GLY A 812 -11.63 -23.89 11.80
CA GLY A 812 -11.24 -24.61 13.01
C GLY A 812 -9.71 -24.63 13.21
N SER A 813 -9.18 -25.71 13.79
CA SER A 813 -7.74 -25.87 14.03
C SER A 813 -6.90 -26.14 12.77
N MET A 814 -7.48 -26.05 11.57
CA MET A 814 -6.78 -26.35 10.30
C MET A 814 -7.12 -25.32 9.18
N PRO A 815 -6.13 -24.81 8.43
CA PRO A 815 -6.35 -24.03 7.22
C PRO A 815 -6.83 -24.92 6.05
N CYS A 816 -7.82 -24.47 5.29
CA CYS A 816 -8.28 -25.10 4.03
C CYS A 816 -8.05 -24.15 2.84
N PHE A 817 -7.80 -24.73 1.66
CA PHE A 817 -7.73 -24.00 0.38
C PHE A 817 -9.04 -24.18 -0.38
N LEU A 818 -10.01 -23.26 -0.21
CA LEU A 818 -11.25 -23.26 -0.98
C LEU A 818 -11.91 -21.88 -1.02
N SER A 819 -12.75 -21.63 -2.03
CA SER A 819 -13.71 -20.52 -2.01
C SER A 819 -14.81 -20.76 -0.97
N VAL A 820 -15.45 -19.70 -0.46
CA VAL A 820 -16.56 -19.80 0.52
C VAL A 820 -17.69 -20.74 0.05
N SER A 821 -17.97 -20.78 -1.26
CA SER A 821 -18.97 -21.68 -1.85
C SER A 821 -18.53 -23.15 -1.84
N SER A 822 -17.25 -23.43 -2.08
CA SER A 822 -16.70 -24.78 -1.94
C SER A 822 -16.58 -25.21 -0.47
N LEU A 823 -16.31 -24.27 0.44
CA LEU A 823 -16.27 -24.51 1.90
C LEU A 823 -17.66 -24.94 2.44
N CYS A 824 -18.75 -24.37 1.91
CA CYS A 824 -20.12 -24.77 2.23
C CYS A 824 -20.50 -26.16 1.68
N LEU A 825 -19.97 -26.55 0.52
CA LEU A 825 -20.13 -27.92 -0.03
C LEU A 825 -19.34 -28.94 0.80
N VAL A 826 -18.14 -28.58 1.23
CA VAL A 826 -17.30 -29.42 2.10
C VAL A 826 -17.90 -29.56 3.49
N SER A 827 -18.40 -28.48 4.12
CA SER A 827 -19.08 -28.58 5.42
C SER A 827 -20.34 -29.44 5.35
N GLY A 828 -21.11 -29.37 4.26
CA GLY A 828 -22.23 -30.27 3.98
C GLY A 828 -21.80 -31.75 3.85
N ASN A 829 -20.71 -32.03 3.15
CA ASN A 829 -20.18 -33.40 2.98
C ASN A 829 -19.52 -33.96 4.24
N PHE A 830 -18.88 -33.13 5.08
CA PHE A 830 -18.28 -33.56 6.35
C PHE A 830 -19.31 -33.76 7.47
N PHE A 831 -20.40 -32.99 7.49
CA PHE A 831 -21.49 -33.19 8.47
C PHE A 831 -22.45 -34.32 8.08
N PHE A 832 -22.57 -34.69 6.79
CA PHE A 832 -23.47 -35.76 6.33
C PHE A 832 -22.76 -37.04 5.80
N GLY A 833 -21.44 -37.03 5.65
CA GLY A 833 -20.67 -38.17 5.14
C GLY A 833 -20.37 -39.22 6.19
N PHE A 834 -21.10 -40.34 6.16
CA PHE A 834 -20.65 -41.59 6.78
C PHE A 834 -19.37 -42.08 6.06
N PHE A 835 -18.19 -41.70 6.56
CA PHE A 835 -16.96 -42.44 6.30
C PHE A 835 -16.79 -43.45 7.41
N VAL A 836 -17.21 -44.69 7.14
CA VAL A 836 -17.02 -45.83 8.04
C VAL A 836 -15.53 -46.14 8.11
N VAL A 837 -14.92 -45.90 9.27
CA VAL A 837 -13.67 -46.55 9.66
C VAL A 837 -14.01 -48.03 9.88
N HIS A 838 -13.44 -48.95 9.11
CA HIS A 838 -13.51 -50.36 9.50
C HIS A 838 -12.15 -51.06 9.44
N PRO A 839 -11.76 -51.77 10.51
CA PRO A 839 -10.61 -52.66 10.48
C PRO A 839 -10.93 -53.83 9.54
N SER A 840 -10.00 -54.17 8.65
CA SER A 840 -9.97 -55.44 7.90
C SER A 840 -11.08 -55.61 6.84
N SER A 841 -10.82 -55.09 5.63
CA SER A 841 -11.31 -55.57 4.31
C SER A 841 -12.83 -55.64 4.02
N LEU A 842 -13.37 -54.73 3.18
CA LEU A 842 -13.96 -55.02 1.86
C LEU A 842 -14.45 -53.73 1.15
N VAL A 843 -14.33 -53.72 -0.17
CA VAL A 843 -14.63 -52.64 -1.13
C VAL A 843 -16.12 -52.59 -1.51
N MET A 844 -16.71 -51.39 -1.71
CA MET A 844 -17.54 -51.11 -2.90
C MET A 844 -17.80 -49.61 -3.17
N VAL A 845 -17.91 -49.29 -4.46
CA VAL A 845 -18.03 -47.98 -5.10
C VAL A 845 -19.46 -47.75 -5.63
N SER A 846 -19.86 -46.47 -5.72
CA SER A 846 -20.84 -45.83 -6.64
C SER A 846 -22.25 -45.49 -6.14
N GLY A 847 -22.77 -44.35 -6.63
CA GLY A 847 -24.20 -44.13 -6.87
C GLY A 847 -24.70 -42.68 -6.71
N ARG A 848 -24.83 -41.94 -7.82
CA ARG A 848 -25.72 -40.74 -7.91
C ARG A 848 -27.17 -41.14 -7.61
N PHE A 849 -27.92 -40.33 -6.86
CA PHE A 849 -29.38 -40.26 -7.01
C PHE A 849 -29.93 -38.84 -6.81
N LEU A 850 -30.85 -38.49 -7.71
CA LEU A 850 -31.63 -37.26 -7.85
C LEU A 850 -32.85 -37.25 -6.91
N MET A 851 -33.26 -36.03 -6.52
CA MET A 851 -34.63 -35.55 -6.23
C MET A 851 -35.50 -36.22 -5.14
N GLY A 852 -36.17 -35.36 -4.35
CA GLY A 852 -37.59 -35.55 -4.02
C GLY A 852 -37.98 -35.41 -2.54
N MET A 853 -38.62 -34.28 -2.22
CA MET A 853 -39.69 -34.08 -1.22
C MET A 853 -39.69 -34.93 0.07
N LYS A 854 -39.36 -34.32 1.22
CA LYS A 854 -40.32 -33.82 2.24
C LYS A 854 -39.60 -33.08 3.34
#